data_AF-A0A172YN06-F1
#
_entry.id   AF-A0A172YN06-F1
#
_cell.length_a   1.000
_cell.length_b   1.000
_cell.length_c   1.000
_cell.angle_alpha   90.00
_cell.angle_beta   90.00
_cell.angle_gamma   90.00
#
_symmetry.space_group_name_H-M   'P 1'
#
loop_
_entity.id
_entity.type
_entity.pdbx_description
1 polymer ?
#
loop_
_entity_poly.entity_id
_entity_poly.type
_entity_poly.pdbx_seq_one_letter_code
_entity_poly.pdbx_strand_id
1 'polypeptide(L)'
;MGSIEVRNPLLSKKLKRTETRLLIIDDNQIRFNQIQDLLTSNEYQVDAILLDDLQNFEKQLNFHWDLIIFGRAYDLKYEQALSIVRLSNQPNLPIILLKPDDYQAEQYATYVHKGIYDILNLDFPERFYVGLVRALSFSRMVQTQQHLMDELETAQSQAQVLVDESHKAVAVIQEGIHLEANDDYLKLFGITSGDDIIGLPLLDVIQPENLNEFKTRLKKASQGQFDLGGLEVCSNNPSLSQPNPLKIEFLASNVDEDAIQITIETANAVAQNAPTEKTGKVSTAQQIKREISKESAPVNALVLFTLANIDSSVLNSNWSIYTQYFKAIKTFLKEQTHVPLFKFDDQAYVGLFQADSKEVLNSKLISLGTLAKPQLLNINNNSYPLQLRMGYTILDSDLRDDDHLNQYVNTAFSTALPQDTASHEFSLDIPTSVQNTVQPSIDFSVSDQPITATPAPTTTSSILPTSPVSILFALRQCLERGEIHLKYQQLYDKEDSDLYVYEVTSGFIYENKWHDISSLRDLAEDDELSIKLDRWILVESCKQLHNFITQYPQARLIVNLNKAVLFNDRTFPEFISKLITIIRSQLDHPLTLQFAEEDLLMNREDAQKYIRILRDHGARVSIRDFGYSMYSEMLLKDLDINGLTLHQKLTTMLKNEAEAQELQEKITKFNEIKTINIMLRELDDMTLFANAWNVDVRYIQGAYFQKPLDQLIDIQEH
;
A
#
# COMPACT_ATOMS: atom_id res chain seq x y z
N MET A 1 -33.88 -7.99 -29.25
CA MET A 1 -34.37 -8.12 -27.85
C MET A 1 -33.26 -7.66 -26.94
N GLY A 2 -33.54 -6.91 -25.88
CA GLY A 2 -32.49 -6.48 -24.94
C GLY A 2 -32.01 -7.66 -24.09
N SER A 3 -30.70 -7.77 -23.88
CA SER A 3 -30.15 -8.66 -22.87
C SER A 3 -30.62 -8.19 -21.48
N ILE A 4 -31.20 -9.10 -20.70
CA ILE A 4 -31.48 -8.82 -19.29
C ILE A 4 -30.14 -8.86 -18.56
N GLU A 5 -29.50 -7.69 -18.42
CA GLU A 5 -28.41 -7.52 -17.48
C GLU A 5 -28.89 -7.96 -16.10
N VAL A 6 -28.12 -8.81 -15.44
CA VAL A 6 -28.55 -9.52 -14.24
C VAL A 6 -28.50 -8.57 -13.03
N ARG A 7 -29.52 -7.73 -12.91
CA ARG A 7 -29.72 -6.74 -11.82
C ARG A 7 -29.88 -7.36 -10.42
N ASN A 8 -29.93 -8.68 -10.31
CA ASN A 8 -30.06 -9.39 -9.06
C ASN A 8 -28.67 -9.72 -8.48
N PRO A 9 -28.21 -9.08 -7.38
CA PRO A 9 -26.88 -9.31 -6.81
C PRO A 9 -26.68 -10.76 -6.33
N LEU A 10 -27.76 -11.50 -6.07
CA LEU A 10 -27.73 -12.93 -5.77
C LEU A 10 -27.09 -13.76 -6.90
N LEU A 11 -27.25 -13.34 -8.16
CA LEU A 11 -26.70 -14.03 -9.33
C LEU A 11 -25.36 -13.42 -9.78
N SER A 12 -24.69 -12.67 -8.92
CA SER A 12 -23.43 -11.99 -9.24
C SER A 12 -22.26 -12.97 -9.40
N LYS A 13 -21.32 -12.65 -10.29
CA LYS A 13 -20.10 -13.44 -10.54
C LYS A 13 -19.20 -13.61 -9.32
N LYS A 14 -19.43 -12.86 -8.24
CA LYS A 14 -18.67 -12.94 -6.97
C LYS A 14 -19.06 -14.18 -6.14
N LEU A 15 -20.32 -14.61 -6.18
CA LEU A 15 -20.78 -15.84 -5.50
C LEU A 15 -20.19 -17.10 -6.17
N LYS A 16 -20.12 -17.10 -7.50
CA LYS A 16 -19.62 -18.21 -8.33
C LYS A 16 -18.14 -18.56 -8.10
N ARG A 17 -17.30 -17.54 -7.92
CA ARG A 17 -15.82 -17.63 -7.75
C ARG A 17 -15.35 -18.17 -6.40
N THR A 18 -16.27 -18.46 -5.47
CA THR A 18 -15.93 -18.92 -4.12
C THR A 18 -16.46 -20.33 -3.94
N GLU A 19 -15.55 -21.26 -3.63
CA GLU A 19 -15.83 -22.65 -3.28
C GLU A 19 -17.08 -22.75 -2.41
N THR A 20 -18.04 -23.54 -2.86
CA THR A 20 -19.38 -23.65 -2.29
C THR A 20 -19.51 -25.01 -1.63
N ARG A 21 -19.53 -25.05 -0.30
CA ARG A 21 -19.48 -26.29 0.47
C ARG A 21 -20.88 -26.80 0.78
N LEU A 22 -21.27 -27.91 0.15
CA LEU A 22 -22.61 -28.50 0.23
C LEU A 22 -22.62 -29.85 0.93
N LEU A 23 -23.43 -29.95 1.98
CA LEU A 23 -23.69 -31.23 2.65
C LEU A 23 -25.03 -31.77 2.16
N ILE A 24 -24.98 -32.76 1.27
CA ILE A 24 -26.17 -33.32 0.61
C ILE A 24 -26.53 -34.63 1.31
N ILE A 25 -27.71 -34.65 1.91
CA ILE A 25 -28.20 -35.75 2.74
C ILE A 25 -29.27 -36.49 1.92
N ASP A 26 -28.86 -37.46 1.11
CA ASP A 26 -29.73 -38.03 0.07
C ASP A 26 -29.37 -39.49 -0.33
N ASP A 27 -30.35 -40.38 -0.35
CA ASP A 27 -30.24 -41.80 -0.75
C ASP A 27 -29.94 -42.05 -2.24
N ASN A 28 -29.89 -41.00 -3.07
CA ASN A 28 -29.88 -41.09 -4.52
C ASN A 28 -28.76 -40.26 -5.17
N GLN A 29 -27.71 -40.97 -5.55
CA GLN A 29 -26.57 -40.44 -6.34
C GLN A 29 -26.99 -39.64 -7.59
N ILE A 30 -28.14 -39.95 -8.21
CA ILE A 30 -28.61 -39.21 -9.39
C ILE A 30 -29.07 -37.79 -8.99
N ARG A 31 -29.73 -37.62 -7.84
CA ARG A 31 -30.12 -36.30 -7.32
C ARG A 31 -28.89 -35.49 -6.92
N PHE A 32 -27.91 -36.11 -6.28
CA PHE A 32 -26.61 -35.50 -5.99
C PHE A 32 -25.92 -34.99 -7.27
N ASN A 33 -25.74 -35.86 -8.27
CA ASN A 33 -25.10 -35.50 -9.54
C ASN A 33 -25.86 -34.34 -10.22
N GLN A 34 -27.20 -34.38 -10.26
CA GLN A 34 -28.01 -33.30 -10.83
C GLN A 34 -27.80 -31.95 -10.14
N ILE A 35 -27.66 -31.92 -8.81
CA ILE A 35 -27.38 -30.68 -8.06
C ILE A 35 -25.98 -30.16 -8.38
N GLN A 36 -24.99 -31.06 -8.44
CA GLN A 36 -23.59 -30.71 -8.76
C GLN A 36 -23.45 -30.20 -10.20
N ASP A 37 -24.07 -30.87 -11.18
CA ASP A 37 -24.09 -30.49 -12.60
C ASP A 37 -24.78 -29.12 -12.78
N LEU A 38 -25.90 -28.87 -12.11
CA LEU A 38 -26.66 -27.61 -12.19
C LEU A 38 -25.86 -26.40 -11.66
N LEU A 39 -25.00 -26.61 -10.67
CA LEU A 39 -24.09 -25.57 -10.14
C LEU A 39 -22.84 -25.40 -11.01
N THR A 40 -22.20 -26.50 -11.40
CA THR A 40 -20.98 -26.49 -12.22
C THR A 40 -21.24 -25.88 -13.60
N SER A 41 -22.38 -26.21 -14.23
CA SER A 41 -22.84 -25.56 -15.47
C SER A 41 -23.19 -24.08 -15.29
N ASN A 42 -23.44 -23.64 -14.06
CA ASN A 42 -23.56 -22.23 -13.66
C ASN A 42 -22.25 -21.61 -13.15
N GLU A 43 -21.08 -22.18 -13.49
CA GLU A 43 -19.74 -21.67 -13.15
C GLU A 43 -19.42 -21.62 -11.64
N TYR A 44 -20.15 -22.34 -10.78
CA TYR A 44 -19.80 -22.45 -9.35
C TYR A 44 -18.69 -23.50 -9.14
N GLN A 45 -17.70 -23.15 -8.33
CA GLN A 45 -16.85 -24.15 -7.68
C GLN A 45 -17.62 -24.79 -6.52
N VAL A 46 -17.79 -26.11 -6.54
CA VAL A 46 -18.58 -26.87 -5.57
C VAL A 46 -17.74 -27.98 -4.95
N ASP A 47 -17.67 -27.99 -3.63
CA ASP A 47 -17.24 -29.13 -2.83
C ASP A 47 -18.51 -29.72 -2.19
N ALA A 48 -18.91 -30.93 -2.60
CA ALA A 48 -20.16 -31.54 -2.17
C ALA A 48 -19.93 -32.95 -1.65
N ILE A 49 -20.39 -33.22 -0.43
CA ILE A 49 -20.40 -34.55 0.18
C ILE A 49 -21.82 -35.09 0.17
N LEU A 50 -21.97 -36.32 -0.34
CA LEU A 50 -23.17 -37.13 -0.20
C LEU A 50 -23.07 -38.00 1.05
N LEU A 51 -24.13 -38.05 1.85
CA LEU A 51 -24.30 -39.01 2.95
C LEU A 51 -25.77 -39.36 3.15
N ASP A 52 -26.07 -40.49 3.78
CA ASP A 52 -27.43 -40.92 4.11
C ASP A 52 -27.59 -41.36 5.58
N ASP A 53 -26.57 -41.19 6.43
CA ASP A 53 -26.57 -41.62 7.83
C ASP A 53 -26.27 -40.52 8.87
N LEU A 54 -26.87 -40.65 10.05
CA LEU A 54 -26.70 -39.77 11.20
C LEU A 54 -25.24 -39.70 11.68
N GLN A 55 -24.52 -40.82 11.71
CA GLN A 55 -23.20 -40.87 12.34
C GLN A 55 -22.14 -40.11 11.53
N ASN A 56 -22.23 -40.12 10.20
CA ASN A 56 -21.37 -39.30 9.35
C ASN A 56 -21.88 -37.86 9.28
N PHE A 57 -23.19 -37.60 9.36
CA PHE A 57 -23.69 -36.23 9.47
C PHE A 57 -23.13 -35.49 10.69
N GLU A 58 -23.15 -36.10 11.89
CA GLU A 58 -22.55 -35.53 13.11
C GLU A 58 -21.05 -35.27 12.97
N LYS A 59 -20.30 -36.18 12.32
CA LYS A 59 -18.87 -35.97 12.01
C LYS A 59 -18.67 -34.78 11.08
N GLN A 60 -19.49 -34.65 10.03
CA GLN A 60 -19.33 -33.60 9.02
C GLN A 60 -19.58 -32.20 9.56
N LEU A 61 -20.44 -32.02 10.58
CA LEU A 61 -20.68 -30.72 11.22
C LEU A 61 -19.49 -30.16 12.05
N ASN A 62 -18.37 -30.90 12.13
CA ASN A 62 -17.09 -30.35 12.62
C ASN A 62 -16.35 -29.54 11.53
N PHE A 63 -16.70 -29.74 10.26
CA PHE A 63 -16.21 -28.96 9.13
C PHE A 63 -17.17 -27.81 8.80
N HIS A 64 -16.71 -26.85 8.01
CA HIS A 64 -17.49 -25.67 7.64
C HIS A 64 -18.29 -25.92 6.36
N TRP A 65 -19.61 -25.76 6.44
CA TRP A 65 -20.54 -25.87 5.32
C TRP A 65 -21.20 -24.52 5.00
N ASP A 66 -21.57 -24.32 3.73
CA ASP A 66 -22.39 -23.18 3.30
C ASP A 66 -23.89 -23.52 3.36
N LEU A 67 -24.27 -24.76 3.05
CA LEU A 67 -25.67 -25.17 2.94
C LEU A 67 -25.81 -26.68 3.11
N ILE A 68 -26.85 -27.10 3.85
CA ILE A 68 -27.33 -28.48 3.86
C ILE A 68 -28.49 -28.61 2.87
N ILE A 69 -28.49 -29.68 2.07
CA ILE A 69 -29.61 -30.08 1.21
C ILE A 69 -30.12 -31.42 1.69
N PHE A 70 -31.30 -31.44 2.30
CA PHE A 70 -31.90 -32.63 2.89
C PHE A 70 -32.91 -33.26 1.91
N GLY A 71 -32.70 -34.52 1.53
CA GLY A 71 -33.62 -35.33 0.74
C GLY A 71 -34.16 -36.51 1.52
N ARG A 72 -33.58 -37.68 1.31
CA ARG A 72 -33.93 -38.95 1.97
C ARG A 72 -32.69 -39.55 2.63
N ALA A 73 -32.83 -40.09 3.83
CA ALA A 73 -31.73 -40.70 4.57
C ALA A 73 -32.18 -42.03 5.18
N TYR A 74 -31.22 -42.90 5.51
CA TYR A 74 -31.46 -44.24 6.03
C TYR A 74 -31.95 -44.24 7.48
N ASP A 75 -31.29 -43.48 8.36
CA ASP A 75 -31.63 -43.39 9.79
C ASP A 75 -31.87 -41.95 10.33
N LEU A 76 -31.64 -40.93 9.49
CA LEU A 76 -31.75 -39.52 9.84
C LEU A 76 -33.04 -38.86 9.33
N LYS A 77 -33.62 -37.93 10.10
CA LYS A 77 -34.76 -37.08 9.69
C LYS A 77 -34.41 -35.60 9.71
N TYR A 78 -35.11 -34.80 8.89
CA TYR A 78 -34.86 -33.37 8.79
C TYR A 78 -35.06 -32.62 10.12
N GLU A 79 -35.98 -33.04 10.99
CA GLU A 79 -36.10 -32.44 12.33
C GLU A 79 -34.91 -32.77 13.24
N GLN A 80 -34.31 -33.96 13.12
CA GLN A 80 -33.09 -34.31 13.84
C GLN A 80 -31.91 -33.50 13.29
N ALA A 81 -31.79 -33.37 11.97
CA ALA A 81 -30.76 -32.55 11.34
C ALA A 81 -30.84 -31.08 11.79
N LEU A 82 -32.04 -30.49 11.82
CA LEU A 82 -32.28 -29.14 12.38
C LEU A 82 -31.87 -29.03 13.85
N SER A 83 -32.18 -30.04 14.68
CA SER A 83 -31.81 -30.05 16.10
C SER A 83 -30.30 -30.13 16.31
N ILE A 84 -29.60 -30.99 15.56
CA ILE A 84 -28.15 -31.18 15.68
C ILE A 84 -27.41 -29.93 15.17
N VAL A 85 -27.84 -29.33 14.04
CA VAL A 85 -27.24 -28.09 13.52
C VAL A 85 -27.32 -26.95 14.54
N ARG A 86 -28.48 -26.74 15.19
CA ARG A 86 -28.65 -25.73 16.24
C ARG A 86 -27.80 -25.95 17.50
N LEU A 87 -27.27 -27.16 17.71
CA LEU A 87 -26.37 -27.51 18.81
C LEU A 87 -24.90 -27.62 18.35
N SER A 88 -24.62 -27.40 17.07
CA SER A 88 -23.28 -27.42 16.48
C SER A 88 -22.63 -26.03 16.52
N ASN A 89 -21.36 -25.96 16.10
CA ASN A 89 -20.64 -24.70 15.90
C ASN A 89 -21.18 -23.86 14.71
N GLN A 90 -22.18 -24.34 13.96
CA GLN A 90 -22.79 -23.64 12.83
C GLN A 90 -24.33 -23.50 13.00
N PRO A 91 -24.85 -22.89 14.09
CA PRO A 91 -26.27 -22.91 14.42
C PRO A 91 -27.19 -22.21 13.40
N ASN A 92 -26.62 -21.36 12.54
CA ASN A 92 -27.33 -20.61 11.49
C ASN A 92 -27.19 -21.22 10.08
N LEU A 93 -26.55 -22.39 9.95
CA LEU A 93 -26.37 -23.10 8.67
C LEU A 93 -27.74 -23.45 8.05
N PRO A 94 -28.12 -22.89 6.88
CA PRO A 94 -29.42 -23.16 6.30
C PRO A 94 -29.57 -24.63 5.88
N ILE A 95 -30.78 -25.16 6.04
CA ILE A 95 -31.19 -26.47 5.52
C ILE A 95 -32.28 -26.24 4.47
N ILE A 96 -32.01 -26.58 3.21
CA ILE A 96 -33.03 -26.73 2.18
C ILE A 96 -33.60 -28.15 2.24
N LEU A 97 -34.92 -28.29 2.05
CA LEU A 97 -35.57 -29.58 1.89
C LEU A 97 -35.85 -29.84 0.40
N LEU A 98 -35.44 -30.99 -0.13
CA LEU A 98 -35.87 -31.49 -1.44
C LEU A 98 -37.33 -31.95 -1.32
N LYS A 99 -38.20 -31.49 -2.23
CA LYS A 99 -39.65 -31.73 -2.19
C LYS A 99 -40.00 -33.22 -1.95
N PRO A 100 -40.56 -33.60 -0.79
CA PRO A 100 -41.06 -34.96 -0.56
C PRO A 100 -42.15 -35.36 -1.56
N ASP A 101 -42.28 -36.65 -1.89
CA ASP A 101 -43.24 -37.14 -2.89
C ASP A 101 -44.68 -36.74 -2.54
N ASP A 102 -45.03 -36.87 -1.25
CA ASP A 102 -46.33 -36.60 -0.63
C ASP A 102 -46.60 -35.12 -0.31
N TYR A 103 -45.61 -34.24 -0.53
CA TYR A 103 -45.67 -32.82 -0.22
C TYR A 103 -46.89 -32.09 -0.82
N GLN A 104 -47.64 -31.39 0.04
CA GLN A 104 -48.75 -30.51 -0.34
C GLN A 104 -48.38 -29.05 -0.04
N ALA A 105 -48.90 -28.10 -0.84
CA ALA A 105 -48.50 -26.69 -0.78
C ALA A 105 -48.80 -26.01 0.58
N GLU A 106 -49.85 -26.46 1.26
CA GLU A 106 -50.28 -26.01 2.59
C GLU A 106 -49.22 -26.32 3.67
N GLN A 107 -48.38 -27.33 3.45
CA GLN A 107 -47.34 -27.73 4.40
C GLN A 107 -46.15 -26.76 4.42
N TYR A 108 -45.94 -25.95 3.37
CA TYR A 108 -44.79 -25.06 3.21
C TYR A 108 -44.48 -24.25 4.47
N ALA A 109 -45.49 -23.57 5.00
CA ALA A 109 -45.35 -22.73 6.20
C ALA A 109 -44.91 -23.55 7.42
N THR A 110 -45.37 -24.79 7.57
CA THR A 110 -45.01 -25.66 8.71
C THR A 110 -43.54 -26.04 8.69
N TYR A 111 -42.96 -26.33 7.52
CA TYR A 111 -41.52 -26.60 7.40
C TYR A 111 -40.68 -25.35 7.71
N VAL A 112 -41.07 -24.19 7.19
CA VAL A 112 -40.34 -22.93 7.44
C VAL A 112 -40.40 -22.53 8.91
N HIS A 113 -41.56 -22.64 9.58
CA HIS A 113 -41.65 -22.38 11.03
C HIS A 113 -40.87 -23.39 11.90
N LYS A 114 -40.62 -24.63 11.43
CA LYS A 114 -39.69 -25.56 12.10
C LYS A 114 -38.23 -25.11 11.98
N GLY A 115 -37.88 -24.42 10.88
CA GLY A 115 -36.53 -23.91 10.60
C GLY A 115 -35.91 -24.38 9.28
N ILE A 116 -36.67 -25.05 8.40
CA ILE A 116 -36.23 -25.26 7.01
C ILE A 116 -36.16 -23.91 6.30
N TYR A 117 -35.10 -23.67 5.53
CA TYR A 117 -34.87 -22.41 4.85
C TYR A 117 -35.81 -22.20 3.64
N ASP A 118 -35.89 -23.20 2.75
CA ASP A 118 -36.80 -23.24 1.59
C ASP A 118 -37.04 -24.71 1.20
N ILE A 119 -38.09 -24.98 0.41
CA ILE A 119 -38.42 -26.31 -0.12
C ILE A 119 -38.29 -26.26 -1.64
N LEU A 120 -37.28 -26.96 -2.18
CA LEU A 120 -36.94 -26.89 -3.60
C LEU A 120 -37.30 -28.19 -4.33
N ASN A 121 -37.70 -28.07 -5.60
CA ASN A 121 -38.03 -29.21 -6.44
C ASN A 121 -37.10 -29.29 -7.66
N LEU A 122 -36.41 -30.42 -7.82
CA LEU A 122 -35.49 -30.71 -8.92
C LEU A 122 -36.20 -30.84 -10.29
N ASP A 123 -37.51 -31.11 -10.32
CA ASP A 123 -38.32 -31.12 -11.55
C ASP A 123 -38.25 -29.80 -12.35
N PHE A 124 -37.86 -28.70 -11.67
CA PHE A 124 -37.77 -27.36 -12.25
C PHE A 124 -36.37 -26.74 -12.02
N PRO A 125 -35.32 -27.18 -12.75
CA PRO A 125 -33.92 -26.83 -12.45
C PRO A 125 -33.64 -25.34 -12.31
N GLU A 126 -34.21 -24.48 -13.17
CA GLU A 126 -34.08 -23.02 -13.07
C GLU A 126 -34.62 -22.46 -11.74
N ARG A 127 -35.78 -22.96 -11.29
CA ARG A 127 -36.39 -22.55 -10.02
C ARG A 127 -35.61 -23.10 -8.82
N PHE A 128 -35.12 -24.34 -8.94
CA PHE A 128 -34.23 -24.95 -7.95
C PHE A 128 -32.97 -24.10 -7.77
N TYR A 129 -32.27 -23.80 -8.87
CA TYR A 129 -31.05 -22.99 -8.89
C TYR A 129 -31.26 -21.60 -8.25
N VAL A 130 -32.33 -20.87 -8.60
CA VAL A 130 -32.61 -19.55 -8.01
C VAL A 130 -32.91 -19.63 -6.50
N GLY A 131 -33.58 -20.68 -6.02
CA GLY A 131 -33.81 -20.90 -4.60
C GLY A 131 -32.52 -21.27 -3.84
N LEU A 132 -31.71 -22.14 -4.43
CA LEU A 132 -30.42 -22.58 -3.91
C LEU A 132 -29.44 -21.41 -3.75
N VAL A 133 -29.31 -20.57 -4.77
CA VAL A 133 -28.47 -19.37 -4.77
C VAL A 133 -28.93 -18.36 -3.71
N ARG A 134 -30.24 -18.26 -3.44
CA ARG A 134 -30.75 -17.44 -2.33
C ARG A 134 -30.26 -17.96 -0.97
N ALA A 135 -30.34 -19.27 -0.73
CA ALA A 135 -29.87 -19.87 0.52
C ALA A 135 -28.36 -19.68 0.74
N LEU A 136 -27.56 -19.88 -0.32
CA LEU A 136 -26.12 -19.63 -0.30
C LEU A 136 -25.77 -18.17 0.00
N SER A 137 -26.52 -17.22 -0.56
CA SER A 137 -26.34 -15.80 -0.27
C SER A 137 -26.62 -15.44 1.20
N PHE A 138 -27.65 -16.06 1.78
CA PHE A 138 -28.02 -15.86 3.18
C PHE A 138 -26.94 -16.44 4.11
N SER A 139 -26.49 -17.67 3.86
CA SER A 139 -25.43 -18.31 4.64
C SER A 139 -24.17 -17.45 4.69
N ARG A 140 -23.68 -17.02 3.52
CA ARG A 140 -22.47 -16.19 3.41
C ARG A 140 -22.63 -14.81 4.04
N MET A 141 -23.84 -14.24 4.05
CA MET A 141 -24.12 -12.99 4.76
C MET A 141 -24.00 -13.18 6.28
N VAL A 142 -24.55 -14.27 6.83
CA VAL A 142 -24.47 -14.58 8.27
C VAL A 142 -23.05 -14.97 8.69
N GLN A 143 -22.33 -15.79 7.90
CA GLN A 143 -20.91 -16.08 8.11
C GLN A 143 -20.07 -14.80 8.14
N THR A 144 -20.31 -13.86 7.21
CA THR A 144 -19.59 -12.56 7.17
C THR A 144 -19.92 -11.70 8.39
N GLN A 145 -21.17 -11.69 8.84
CA GLN A 145 -21.57 -10.97 10.05
C GLN A 145 -20.85 -11.51 11.29
N GLN A 146 -20.82 -12.84 11.47
CA GLN A 146 -20.14 -13.46 12.62
C GLN A 146 -18.65 -13.10 12.65
N HIS A 147 -17.94 -13.28 11.53
CA HIS A 147 -16.52 -12.95 11.41
C HIS A 147 -16.22 -11.49 11.78
N LEU A 148 -17.08 -10.54 11.39
CA LEU A 148 -16.92 -9.12 11.71
C LEU A 148 -17.19 -8.80 13.19
N MET A 149 -18.04 -9.59 13.87
CA MET A 149 -18.24 -9.47 15.31
C MET A 149 -17.06 -10.05 16.09
N ASP A 150 -16.56 -11.22 15.66
CA ASP A 150 -15.38 -11.87 16.25
C ASP A 150 -14.10 -10.99 16.09
N GLU A 151 -13.91 -10.35 14.93
CA GLU A 151 -12.83 -9.38 14.70
C GLU A 151 -12.95 -8.14 15.59
N LEU A 152 -14.17 -7.64 15.81
CA LEU A 152 -14.43 -6.46 16.64
C LEU A 152 -14.14 -6.72 18.12
N GLU A 153 -14.62 -7.85 18.66
CA GLU A 153 -14.35 -8.27 20.04
C GLU A 153 -12.84 -8.47 20.28
N THR A 154 -12.15 -9.10 19.31
CA THR A 154 -10.69 -9.26 19.35
C THR A 154 -9.96 -7.91 19.35
N ALA A 155 -10.38 -6.97 18.52
CA ALA A 155 -9.77 -5.63 18.45
C ALA A 155 -10.01 -4.80 19.72
N GLN A 156 -11.20 -4.89 20.33
CA GLN A 156 -11.50 -4.23 21.61
C GLN A 156 -10.64 -4.80 22.74
N SER A 157 -10.51 -6.13 22.82
CA SER A 157 -9.64 -6.78 23.82
C SER A 157 -8.17 -6.38 23.66
N GLN A 158 -7.66 -6.30 22.43
CA GLN A 158 -6.29 -5.83 22.16
C GLN A 158 -6.10 -4.35 22.53
N ALA A 159 -7.08 -3.49 22.26
CA ALA A 159 -7.01 -2.08 22.62
C ALA A 159 -6.95 -1.88 24.14
N GLN A 160 -7.73 -2.65 24.90
CA GLN A 160 -7.72 -2.59 26.37
C GLN A 160 -6.35 -2.97 26.94
N VAL A 161 -5.76 -4.09 26.50
CA VAL A 161 -4.44 -4.55 26.97
C VAL A 161 -3.34 -3.52 26.66
N LEU A 162 -3.41 -2.83 25.51
CA LEU A 162 -2.45 -1.78 25.16
C LEU A 162 -2.58 -0.51 26.01
N VAL A 163 -3.75 -0.23 26.60
CA VAL A 163 -3.89 0.83 27.62
C VAL A 163 -3.22 0.39 28.92
N ASP A 164 -3.44 -0.85 29.35
CA ASP A 164 -2.90 -1.40 30.60
C ASP A 164 -1.36 -1.54 30.58
N GLU A 165 -0.76 -1.86 29.42
CA GLU A 165 0.71 -1.93 29.24
C GLU A 165 1.41 -0.56 29.15
N SER A 166 0.67 0.55 29.06
CA SER A 166 1.25 1.87 28.69
C SER A 166 1.99 2.62 29.82
N HIS A 167 1.86 2.18 31.08
CA HIS A 167 2.35 2.87 32.29
C HIS A 167 1.92 4.34 32.46
N LYS A 168 0.95 4.82 31.66
CA LYS A 168 0.29 6.12 31.90
C LYS A 168 -0.82 5.94 32.93
N ALA A 169 -0.95 6.90 33.84
CA ALA A 169 -2.06 6.96 34.78
C ALA A 169 -3.31 7.45 34.05
N VAL A 170 -4.32 6.60 33.90
CA VAL A 170 -5.54 6.87 33.10
C VAL A 170 -6.78 6.83 33.98
N ALA A 171 -7.69 7.79 33.79
CA ALA A 171 -9.03 7.79 34.38
C ALA A 171 -10.09 8.31 33.40
N VAL A 172 -11.30 7.77 33.49
CA VAL A 172 -12.48 8.22 32.71
C VAL A 172 -13.36 9.09 33.61
N ILE A 173 -13.67 10.29 33.15
CA ILE A 173 -14.36 11.35 33.90
C ILE A 173 -15.64 11.78 33.18
N GLN A 174 -16.78 11.79 33.87
CA GLN A 174 -18.05 12.30 33.37
C GLN A 174 -18.58 13.38 34.33
N GLU A 175 -19.05 14.51 33.81
CA GLU A 175 -19.45 15.72 34.58
C GLU A 175 -18.41 16.24 35.62
N GLY A 176 -17.15 15.78 35.57
CA GLY A 176 -16.10 16.09 36.54
C GLY A 176 -15.94 15.08 37.69
N ILE A 177 -16.61 13.93 37.59
CA ILE A 177 -16.61 12.81 38.54
C ILE A 177 -15.91 11.61 37.90
N HIS A 178 -15.10 10.85 38.65
CA HIS A 178 -14.48 9.63 38.13
C HIS A 178 -15.51 8.51 37.95
N LEU A 179 -15.54 7.91 36.76
CA LEU A 179 -16.28 6.68 36.44
C LEU A 179 -15.40 5.44 36.61
N GLU A 180 -14.16 5.50 36.11
CA GLU A 180 -13.17 4.41 36.12
C GLU A 180 -11.76 4.98 36.20
N ALA A 181 -10.80 4.21 36.72
CA ALA A 181 -9.37 4.55 36.66
C ALA A 181 -8.50 3.28 36.68
N ASN A 182 -7.33 3.34 36.04
CA ASN A 182 -6.37 2.24 36.03
C ASN A 182 -5.49 2.22 37.29
N ASP A 183 -4.86 1.07 37.55
CA ASP A 183 -3.97 0.83 38.69
C ASP A 183 -2.87 1.89 38.86
N ASP A 184 -2.32 2.42 37.76
CA ASP A 184 -1.26 3.43 37.83
C ASP A 184 -1.78 4.83 38.19
N TYR A 185 -3.04 5.16 37.87
CA TYR A 185 -3.73 6.35 38.40
C TYR A 185 -4.03 6.22 39.89
N LEU A 186 -4.45 5.03 40.36
CA LEU A 186 -4.67 4.76 41.79
C LEU A 186 -3.35 4.93 42.57
N LYS A 187 -2.24 4.34 42.09
CA LYS A 187 -0.89 4.49 42.67
C LYS A 187 -0.38 5.93 42.64
N LEU A 188 -0.74 6.73 41.64
CA LEU A 188 -0.32 8.13 41.53
C LEU A 188 -0.85 8.98 42.69
N PHE A 189 -2.12 8.77 43.09
CA PHE A 189 -2.79 9.54 44.14
C PHE A 189 -2.89 8.81 45.50
N GLY A 190 -2.31 7.62 45.63
CA GLY A 190 -2.25 6.84 46.87
C GLY A 190 -3.56 6.13 47.25
N ILE A 191 -4.37 5.78 46.26
CA ILE A 191 -5.68 5.12 46.42
C ILE A 191 -5.54 3.60 46.32
N THR A 192 -6.34 2.85 47.09
CA THR A 192 -6.15 1.41 47.33
C THR A 192 -6.98 0.47 46.47
N SER A 193 -8.13 0.91 45.95
CA SER A 193 -9.02 0.12 45.10
C SER A 193 -9.64 0.97 43.99
N GLY A 194 -10.04 0.34 42.88
CA GLY A 194 -10.88 0.98 41.87
C GLY A 194 -12.22 1.43 42.45
N ASP A 195 -12.80 0.68 43.38
CA ASP A 195 -14.05 1.07 44.05
C ASP A 195 -13.93 2.35 44.91
N ASP A 196 -12.71 2.71 45.35
CA ASP A 196 -12.46 3.86 46.21
C ASP A 196 -12.43 5.20 45.45
N ILE A 197 -12.18 5.18 44.12
CA ILE A 197 -12.09 6.40 43.28
C ILE A 197 -13.43 6.77 42.61
N ILE A 198 -14.29 5.78 42.36
CA ILE A 198 -15.55 5.96 41.64
C ILE A 198 -16.48 6.90 42.42
N GLY A 199 -17.01 7.93 41.75
CA GLY A 199 -17.87 8.93 42.37
C GLY A 199 -17.14 10.09 43.06
N LEU A 200 -15.80 10.09 43.14
CA LEU A 200 -15.04 11.24 43.67
C LEU A 200 -14.91 12.36 42.62
N PRO A 201 -14.95 13.65 43.01
CA PRO A 201 -14.67 14.76 42.10
C PRO A 201 -13.20 14.84 41.69
N LEU A 202 -12.95 15.06 40.40
CA LEU A 202 -11.61 15.20 39.80
C LEU A 202 -10.75 16.28 40.50
N LEU A 203 -11.39 17.40 40.87
CA LEU A 203 -10.74 18.55 41.50
C LEU A 203 -10.21 18.23 42.90
N ASP A 204 -10.87 17.33 43.63
CA ASP A 204 -10.53 16.98 45.01
C ASP A 204 -9.40 15.93 45.07
N VAL A 205 -9.20 15.19 43.97
CA VAL A 205 -8.09 14.24 43.78
C VAL A 205 -6.85 14.95 43.22
N ILE A 206 -6.98 15.77 42.18
CA ILE A 206 -5.83 16.47 41.57
C ILE A 206 -5.39 17.69 42.40
N GLN A 207 -6.30 18.39 43.09
CA GLN A 207 -6.02 19.58 43.91
C GLN A 207 -5.10 20.62 43.21
N PRO A 208 -5.43 21.06 41.98
CA PRO A 208 -4.54 21.90 41.18
C PRO A 208 -4.38 23.31 41.78
N GLU A 209 -3.17 23.85 41.78
CA GLU A 209 -2.86 25.19 42.29
C GLU A 209 -3.62 26.28 41.53
N ASN A 210 -3.64 26.23 40.20
CA ASN A 210 -4.42 27.15 39.36
C ASN A 210 -5.82 26.58 39.02
N LEU A 211 -6.72 26.58 40.01
CA LEU A 211 -8.11 26.11 39.88
C LEU A 211 -8.89 26.73 38.69
N ASN A 212 -8.61 27.99 38.33
CA ASN A 212 -9.35 28.69 37.29
C ASN A 212 -8.95 28.23 35.88
N GLU A 213 -7.65 28.05 35.65
CA GLU A 213 -7.13 27.52 34.38
C GLU A 213 -7.55 26.08 34.18
N PHE A 214 -7.37 25.22 35.21
CA PHE A 214 -7.76 23.82 35.14
C PHE A 214 -9.26 23.63 34.84
N LYS A 215 -10.15 24.37 35.54
CA LYS A 215 -11.59 24.35 35.25
C LYS A 215 -11.94 24.84 33.84
N THR A 216 -11.19 25.80 33.31
CA THR A 216 -11.41 26.32 31.95
C THR A 216 -11.02 25.30 30.89
N ARG A 217 -9.90 24.58 31.07
CA ARG A 217 -9.48 23.48 30.19
C ARG A 217 -10.42 22.28 30.27
N LEU A 218 -10.77 21.83 31.49
CA LEU A 218 -11.72 20.72 31.69
C LEU A 218 -13.07 20.99 31.01
N LYS A 219 -13.58 22.23 31.10
CA LYS A 219 -14.83 22.63 30.43
C LYS A 219 -14.73 22.71 28.90
N LYS A 220 -13.55 22.99 28.33
CA LYS A 220 -13.33 22.89 26.87
C LYS A 220 -13.35 21.42 26.43
N ALA A 221 -12.63 20.56 27.14
CA ALA A 221 -12.62 19.12 26.87
C ALA A 221 -14.03 18.52 26.96
N SER A 222 -14.83 18.92 27.97
CA SER A 222 -16.26 18.56 28.10
C SER A 222 -17.19 19.19 27.05
N GLN A 223 -16.64 19.88 26.05
CA GLN A 223 -17.36 20.48 24.92
C GLN A 223 -16.74 20.02 23.58
N GLY A 224 -15.96 18.93 23.59
CA GLY A 224 -15.28 18.39 22.42
C GLY A 224 -14.08 19.20 21.94
N GLN A 225 -13.65 20.23 22.69
CA GLN A 225 -12.51 21.08 22.34
C GLN A 225 -11.24 20.61 23.04
N PHE A 226 -10.57 19.63 22.42
CA PHE A 226 -9.30 19.09 22.89
C PHE A 226 -8.13 19.93 22.33
N ASP A 227 -7.35 20.57 23.20
CA ASP A 227 -6.14 21.30 22.81
C ASP A 227 -4.98 20.28 22.65
N LEU A 228 -4.21 20.32 21.54
CA LEU A 228 -3.13 19.37 21.19
C LEU A 228 -1.84 19.48 22.05
N GLY A 229 -1.94 19.95 23.29
CA GLY A 229 -0.80 20.12 24.20
C GLY A 229 -1.20 19.85 25.65
N GLY A 230 -0.53 18.86 26.27
CA GLY A 230 -0.74 18.49 27.66
C GLY A 230 -0.58 19.67 28.62
N LEU A 231 -1.47 19.72 29.61
CA LEU A 231 -1.49 20.77 30.63
C LEU A 231 -0.51 20.42 31.75
N GLU A 232 0.48 21.26 32.00
CA GLU A 232 1.34 21.15 33.18
C GLU A 232 0.62 21.71 34.41
N VAL A 233 0.47 20.88 35.45
CA VAL A 233 -0.33 21.17 36.64
C VAL A 233 0.49 20.90 37.90
N CYS A 234 0.69 21.94 38.72
CA CYS A 234 1.12 21.77 40.10
C CYS A 234 -0.08 21.28 40.95
N SER A 235 0.02 20.07 41.47
CA SER A 235 -0.93 19.49 42.42
C SER A 235 -0.51 19.79 43.85
N ASN A 236 -1.47 20.10 44.72
CA ASN A 236 -1.28 20.26 46.16
C ASN A 236 -1.66 19.00 46.97
N ASN A 237 -1.98 17.87 46.31
CA ASN A 237 -2.39 16.65 46.99
C ASN A 237 -1.21 16.05 47.78
N PRO A 238 -1.30 15.88 49.12
CA PRO A 238 -0.20 15.37 49.94
C PRO A 238 0.08 13.87 49.75
N SER A 239 -0.80 13.13 49.06
CA SER A 239 -0.64 11.70 48.75
C SER A 239 0.02 11.45 47.39
N LEU A 240 0.39 12.50 46.65
CA LEU A 240 0.96 12.38 45.30
C LEU A 240 2.33 11.70 45.32
N SER A 241 2.48 10.60 44.57
CA SER A 241 3.72 9.80 44.56
C SER A 241 4.82 10.30 43.59
N GLN A 242 4.53 11.34 42.80
CA GLN A 242 5.43 11.93 41.79
C GLN A 242 5.65 13.43 42.05
N PRO A 243 6.87 13.98 41.84
CA PRO A 243 7.10 15.42 41.90
C PRO A 243 6.32 16.20 40.83
N ASN A 244 5.83 17.38 41.18
CA ASN A 244 5.25 18.36 40.26
C ASN A 244 6.28 18.87 39.22
N PRO A 245 5.82 19.35 38.04
CA PRO A 245 4.42 19.39 37.58
C PRO A 245 3.95 18.03 37.02
N LEU A 246 2.66 17.75 37.18
CA LEU A 246 1.98 16.66 36.46
C LEU A 246 1.65 17.13 35.05
N LYS A 247 1.96 16.33 34.04
CA LYS A 247 1.51 16.55 32.65
C LYS A 247 0.20 15.81 32.42
N ILE A 248 -0.86 16.55 32.11
CA ILE A 248 -2.23 16.04 32.04
C ILE A 248 -2.79 16.27 30.64
N GLU A 249 -3.09 15.17 29.94
CA GLU A 249 -3.69 15.16 28.61
C GLU A 249 -5.19 14.82 28.73
N PHE A 250 -6.03 15.52 27.95
CA PHE A 250 -7.48 15.29 27.89
C PHE A 250 -7.83 14.74 26.50
N LEU A 251 -8.56 13.62 26.48
CA LEU A 251 -8.96 12.89 25.28
C LEU A 251 -10.47 12.63 25.31
N ALA A 252 -11.08 12.40 24.15
CA ALA A 252 -12.44 11.90 24.07
C ALA A 252 -12.51 10.47 24.63
N SER A 253 -13.55 10.13 25.40
CA SER A 253 -13.80 8.75 25.79
C SER A 253 -14.36 7.94 24.61
N ASN A 254 -14.00 6.66 24.53
CA ASN A 254 -14.62 5.70 23.61
C ASN A 254 -15.84 4.99 24.23
N VAL A 255 -16.18 5.29 25.50
CA VAL A 255 -17.21 4.57 26.27
C VAL A 255 -18.58 5.28 26.20
N ASP A 256 -18.60 6.62 26.32
CA ASP A 256 -19.80 7.46 26.31
C ASP A 256 -19.49 8.83 25.67
N GLU A 257 -20.44 9.42 24.93
CA GLU A 257 -20.24 10.70 24.22
C GLU A 257 -20.00 11.90 25.17
N ASP A 258 -20.52 11.85 26.40
CA ASP A 258 -20.37 12.88 27.44
C ASP A 258 -19.14 12.66 28.37
N ALA A 259 -18.32 11.64 28.11
CA ALA A 259 -17.19 11.27 28.96
C ALA A 259 -15.82 11.69 28.38
N ILE A 260 -14.89 12.05 29.27
CA ILE A 260 -13.54 12.52 28.97
C ILE A 260 -12.54 11.53 29.55
N GLN A 261 -11.60 11.04 28.74
CA GLN A 261 -10.45 10.30 29.25
C GLN A 261 -9.34 11.28 29.64
N ILE A 262 -8.83 11.15 30.86
CA ILE A 262 -7.66 11.89 31.36
C ILE A 262 -6.49 10.94 31.45
N THR A 263 -5.33 11.42 30.98
CA THR A 263 -4.08 10.66 30.94
C THR A 263 -2.96 11.49 31.56
N ILE A 264 -2.19 10.89 32.47
CA ILE A 264 -1.09 11.56 33.19
C ILE A 264 0.22 10.79 32.98
N GLU A 265 1.29 11.49 32.58
CA GLU A 265 2.61 10.87 32.38
C GLU A 265 3.28 10.51 33.70
N THR A 266 3.58 9.21 33.91
CA THR A 266 4.27 8.74 35.13
C THR A 266 5.79 8.70 34.94
N ALA A 267 6.54 9.15 35.95
CA ALA A 267 8.00 9.31 35.87
C ALA A 267 8.78 7.98 35.79
N ASN A 268 8.14 6.85 36.08
CA ASN A 268 8.77 5.53 36.01
C ASN A 268 9.04 5.05 34.57
N ALA A 269 8.39 5.65 33.56
CA ALA A 269 8.58 5.31 32.15
C ALA A 269 10.00 5.63 31.60
N VAL A 270 10.83 6.36 32.35
CA VAL A 270 12.15 6.86 31.88
C VAL A 270 13.29 5.83 32.05
N ALA A 271 13.03 4.67 32.67
CA ALA A 271 14.03 3.61 32.83
C ALA A 271 13.52 2.26 32.31
N GLN A 272 14.17 1.75 31.26
CA GLN A 272 13.86 0.50 30.55
C GLN A 272 12.57 0.53 29.70
N ASN A 273 12.61 1.28 28.58
CA ASN A 273 12.49 0.66 27.26
C ASN A 273 12.94 1.61 26.14
N ALA A 274 13.74 1.10 25.21
CA ALA A 274 13.80 1.66 23.85
C ALA A 274 12.59 1.10 23.08
N PRO A 275 11.99 1.84 22.12
CA PRO A 275 10.74 1.44 21.51
C PRO A 275 10.91 0.21 20.60
N THR A 276 10.52 -0.96 21.11
CA THR A 276 10.20 -2.14 20.30
C THR A 276 8.71 -2.36 20.31
N GLU A 277 7.99 -1.71 19.39
CA GLU A 277 6.58 -1.97 19.16
C GLU A 277 6.38 -3.41 18.66
N LYS A 278 5.66 -4.24 19.42
CA LYS A 278 5.02 -5.46 18.90
C LYS A 278 3.63 -5.63 19.52
N THR A 279 2.61 -5.14 18.79
CA THR A 279 1.20 -5.36 19.11
C THR A 279 0.84 -6.85 19.03
N GLY A 280 -0.08 -7.31 19.89
CA GLY A 280 -0.40 -8.71 20.13
C GLY A 280 -1.15 -9.46 19.01
N LYS A 281 -0.62 -9.46 17.78
CA LYS A 281 -1.11 -10.33 16.69
C LYS A 281 -0.63 -11.77 16.91
N VAL A 282 -1.48 -12.74 16.58
CA VAL A 282 -1.07 -14.16 16.49
C VAL A 282 0.01 -14.29 15.42
N SER A 283 1.20 -14.68 15.85
CA SER A 283 2.44 -14.75 15.07
C SER A 283 2.23 -15.43 13.71
N THR A 284 2.81 -14.88 12.65
CA THR A 284 2.67 -15.43 11.30
C THR A 284 3.30 -16.83 11.21
N ALA A 285 4.38 -17.07 11.96
CA ALA A 285 4.98 -18.40 12.10
C ALA A 285 4.03 -19.42 12.75
N GLN A 286 3.26 -19.02 13.78
CA GLN A 286 2.25 -19.88 14.41
C GLN A 286 1.12 -20.25 13.43
N GLN A 287 0.68 -19.30 12.58
CA GLN A 287 -0.34 -19.57 11.56
C GLN A 287 0.18 -20.56 10.50
N ILE A 288 1.38 -20.35 9.97
CA ILE A 288 2.01 -21.26 9.00
C ILE A 288 2.19 -22.66 9.61
N LYS A 289 2.68 -22.74 10.85
CA LYS A 289 2.86 -24.00 11.59
C LYS A 289 1.54 -24.77 11.76
N ARG A 290 0.43 -24.07 11.96
CA ARG A 290 -0.91 -24.67 12.05
C ARG A 290 -1.36 -25.29 10.73
N GLU A 291 -1.10 -24.67 9.58
CA GLU A 291 -1.45 -25.27 8.28
C GLU A 291 -0.53 -26.45 7.92
N ILE A 292 0.79 -26.36 8.18
CA ILE A 292 1.72 -27.50 8.04
C ILE A 292 1.24 -28.72 8.86
N SER A 293 0.65 -28.48 10.04
CA SER A 293 0.10 -29.56 10.87
C SER A 293 -1.23 -30.16 10.39
N LYS A 294 -1.88 -29.58 9.36
CA LYS A 294 -3.10 -30.13 8.72
C LYS A 294 -2.77 -31.03 7.53
N GLU A 295 -1.94 -30.55 6.61
CA GLU A 295 -1.46 -31.35 5.46
C GLU A 295 -0.02 -31.80 5.70
N SER A 296 0.15 -33.04 6.17
CA SER A 296 1.45 -33.63 6.48
C SER A 296 2.20 -34.10 5.22
N ALA A 297 2.75 -33.15 4.47
CA ALA A 297 3.59 -33.43 3.30
C ALA A 297 5.09 -33.56 3.69
N PRO A 298 5.86 -34.45 3.02
CA PRO A 298 7.28 -34.66 3.30
C PRO A 298 8.21 -33.55 2.78
N VAL A 299 7.74 -32.68 1.88
CA VAL A 299 8.48 -31.50 1.41
C VAL A 299 7.58 -30.27 1.47
N ASN A 300 8.02 -29.25 2.19
CA ASN A 300 7.31 -27.99 2.41
C ASN A 300 8.21 -26.82 2.00
N ALA A 301 7.65 -25.81 1.34
CA ALA A 301 8.34 -24.60 0.94
C ALA A 301 7.48 -23.36 1.16
N LEU A 302 8.13 -22.24 1.44
CA LEU A 302 7.49 -20.93 1.51
C LEU A 302 7.87 -20.14 0.25
N VAL A 303 6.85 -19.69 -0.49
CA VAL A 303 7.02 -18.74 -1.60
C VAL A 303 6.59 -17.37 -1.11
N LEU A 304 7.50 -16.41 -1.17
CA LEU A 304 7.23 -15.01 -0.93
C LEU A 304 6.71 -14.37 -2.21
N PHE A 305 5.57 -13.68 -2.11
CA PHE A 305 4.98 -12.84 -3.15
C PHE A 305 5.04 -11.39 -2.69
N THR A 306 5.92 -10.60 -3.28
CA THR A 306 6.00 -9.14 -3.06
C THR A 306 5.48 -8.39 -4.29
N LEU A 307 4.90 -7.23 -4.07
CA LEU A 307 4.70 -6.26 -5.14
C LEU A 307 6.06 -5.84 -5.71
N ALA A 308 6.21 -5.87 -7.04
CA ALA A 308 7.36 -5.30 -7.73
C ALA A 308 7.12 -3.81 -8.08
N ASN A 309 5.87 -3.43 -8.39
CA ASN A 309 5.48 -2.03 -8.58
C ASN A 309 4.00 -1.84 -8.22
N ILE A 310 3.61 -0.61 -7.89
CA ILE A 310 2.23 -0.18 -7.63
C ILE A 310 1.94 1.00 -8.56
N ASP A 311 1.04 0.80 -9.51
CA ASP A 311 0.71 1.79 -10.53
C ASP A 311 0.21 3.12 -9.93
N SER A 312 0.68 4.24 -10.47
CA SER A 312 0.32 5.58 -9.98
C SER A 312 -1.18 5.88 -10.14
N SER A 313 -1.89 5.21 -11.04
CA SER A 313 -3.36 5.28 -11.15
C SER A 313 -4.10 4.63 -9.98
N VAL A 314 -3.45 3.77 -9.19
CA VAL A 314 -3.97 3.27 -7.91
C VAL A 314 -3.66 4.27 -6.80
N LEU A 315 -2.42 4.75 -6.72
CA LEU A 315 -1.96 5.68 -5.68
C LEU A 315 -2.66 7.04 -5.74
N ASN A 316 -2.94 7.54 -6.95
CA ASN A 316 -3.66 8.79 -7.19
C ASN A 316 -5.19 8.63 -7.22
N SER A 317 -5.71 7.45 -6.85
CA SER A 317 -7.16 7.18 -6.84
C SER A 317 -7.76 7.28 -5.43
N ASN A 318 -9.07 7.50 -5.37
CA ASN A 318 -9.84 7.59 -4.14
C ASN A 318 -9.57 6.38 -3.23
N TRP A 319 -9.49 6.59 -1.91
CA TRP A 319 -9.20 5.57 -0.88
C TRP A 319 -9.94 4.23 -1.03
N SER A 320 -11.17 4.26 -1.55
CA SER A 320 -11.98 3.07 -1.87
C SER A 320 -11.35 2.19 -2.97
N ILE A 321 -10.78 2.77 -4.02
CA ILE A 321 -10.11 2.06 -5.12
C ILE A 321 -8.76 1.51 -4.63
N TYR A 322 -7.96 2.33 -3.92
CA TYR A 322 -6.73 1.89 -3.27
C TYR A 322 -6.97 0.64 -2.37
N THR A 323 -7.94 0.72 -1.45
CA THR A 323 -8.32 -0.39 -0.56
C THR A 323 -8.80 -1.62 -1.34
N GLN A 324 -9.52 -1.43 -2.46
CA GLN A 324 -9.96 -2.53 -3.32
C GLN A 324 -8.82 -3.17 -4.13
N TYR A 325 -7.76 -2.43 -4.48
CA TYR A 325 -6.59 -2.97 -5.19
C TYR A 325 -5.81 -3.96 -4.34
N PHE A 326 -5.44 -3.61 -3.10
CA PHE A 326 -4.76 -4.56 -2.20
C PHE A 326 -5.62 -5.77 -1.84
N LYS A 327 -6.95 -5.59 -1.73
CA LYS A 327 -7.91 -6.70 -1.55
C LYS A 327 -8.03 -7.57 -2.82
N ALA A 328 -7.90 -6.99 -4.00
CA ALA A 328 -7.85 -7.71 -5.27
C ALA A 328 -6.55 -8.52 -5.44
N ILE A 329 -5.39 -8.02 -4.99
CA ILE A 329 -4.12 -8.77 -5.01
C ILE A 329 -4.23 -10.07 -4.21
N LYS A 330 -4.69 -10.01 -2.96
CA LYS A 330 -4.87 -11.23 -2.13
C LYS A 330 -5.84 -12.22 -2.77
N THR A 331 -6.88 -11.71 -3.44
CA THR A 331 -7.86 -12.54 -4.16
C THR A 331 -7.24 -13.20 -5.39
N PHE A 332 -6.51 -12.43 -6.21
CA PHE A 332 -5.81 -12.90 -7.40
C PHE A 332 -4.76 -13.96 -7.08
N LEU A 333 -3.91 -13.72 -6.07
CA LEU A 333 -2.92 -14.72 -5.62
C LEU A 333 -3.60 -16.02 -5.21
N LYS A 334 -4.73 -15.97 -4.50
CA LYS A 334 -5.49 -17.17 -4.12
C LYS A 334 -6.15 -17.87 -5.32
N GLU A 335 -6.72 -17.09 -6.26
CA GLU A 335 -7.32 -17.60 -7.50
C GLU A 335 -6.29 -18.23 -8.46
N GLN A 336 -5.02 -17.83 -8.42
CA GLN A 336 -3.97 -18.32 -9.32
C GLN A 336 -3.07 -19.43 -8.74
N THR A 337 -2.87 -19.45 -7.41
CA THR A 337 -1.90 -20.37 -6.78
C THR A 337 -2.53 -21.53 -6.04
N HIS A 338 -3.81 -21.41 -5.66
CA HIS A 338 -4.59 -22.40 -4.90
C HIS A 338 -3.98 -22.87 -3.55
N VAL A 339 -2.96 -22.18 -3.02
CA VAL A 339 -2.34 -22.49 -1.72
C VAL A 339 -2.85 -21.59 -0.58
N PRO A 340 -2.70 -22.00 0.70
CA PRO A 340 -2.85 -21.10 1.83
C PRO A 340 -1.84 -19.93 1.76
N LEU A 341 -2.38 -18.71 1.86
CA LEU A 341 -1.65 -17.43 1.73
C LEU A 341 -1.80 -16.61 3.01
N PHE A 342 -0.68 -16.39 3.68
CA PHE A 342 -0.54 -15.59 4.90
C PHE A 342 -0.11 -14.18 4.54
N LYS A 343 -0.61 -13.17 5.26
CA LYS A 343 -0.10 -11.80 5.13
C LYS A 343 1.14 -11.69 6.02
N PHE A 344 2.28 -11.35 5.42
CA PHE A 344 3.52 -11.12 6.15
C PHE A 344 3.70 -9.63 6.45
N ASP A 345 3.39 -8.77 5.48
CA ASP A 345 3.43 -7.31 5.59
C ASP A 345 2.31 -6.69 4.72
N ASP A 346 2.14 -5.36 4.75
CA ASP A 346 1.15 -4.64 3.95
C ASP A 346 1.36 -4.80 2.43
N GLN A 347 2.58 -5.09 1.98
CA GLN A 347 2.94 -5.29 0.58
C GLN A 347 3.44 -6.73 0.26
N ALA A 348 3.40 -7.65 1.23
CA ALA A 348 3.99 -8.98 1.11
C ALA A 348 3.08 -10.12 1.63
N TYR A 349 2.93 -11.15 0.79
CA TYR A 349 2.22 -12.39 1.13
C TYR A 349 3.16 -13.59 1.07
N VAL A 350 2.99 -14.55 1.97
CA VAL A 350 3.72 -15.82 1.95
C VAL A 350 2.73 -16.94 1.64
N GLY A 351 3.00 -17.74 0.61
CA GLY A 351 2.25 -18.95 0.28
C GLY A 351 3.02 -20.20 0.71
N LEU A 352 2.33 -21.15 1.35
CA LEU A 352 2.91 -22.44 1.74
C LEU A 352 2.63 -23.48 0.63
N PHE A 353 3.69 -23.99 0.02
CA PHE A 353 3.65 -24.99 -1.04
C PHE A 353 4.12 -26.34 -0.51
N GLN A 354 3.25 -27.35 -0.59
CA GLN A 354 3.47 -28.68 -0.02
C GLN A 354 3.44 -29.75 -1.13
N ALA A 355 4.29 -30.78 -1.04
CA ALA A 355 4.40 -31.84 -2.05
C ALA A 355 5.03 -33.14 -1.51
N ASP A 356 4.71 -34.26 -2.16
CA ASP A 356 5.22 -35.60 -1.84
C ASP A 356 6.69 -35.82 -2.23
N SER A 357 7.23 -34.99 -3.12
CA SER A 357 8.64 -35.08 -3.56
C SER A 357 9.19 -33.71 -3.97
N LYS A 358 10.53 -33.59 -4.02
CA LYS A 358 11.21 -32.35 -4.44
C LYS A 358 10.96 -32.05 -5.91
N GLU A 359 10.77 -33.07 -6.75
CA GLU A 359 10.48 -32.96 -8.18
C GLU A 359 9.07 -32.38 -8.41
N VAL A 360 8.05 -32.90 -7.70
CA VAL A 360 6.68 -32.38 -7.77
C VAL A 360 6.62 -30.93 -7.25
N LEU A 361 7.34 -30.61 -6.17
CA LEU A 361 7.49 -29.24 -5.71
C LEU A 361 8.14 -28.35 -6.78
N ASN A 362 9.22 -28.81 -7.42
CA ASN A 362 9.93 -28.05 -8.45
C ASN A 362 9.01 -27.72 -9.64
N SER A 363 8.20 -28.69 -10.09
CA SER A 363 7.19 -28.44 -11.13
C SER A 363 6.11 -27.44 -10.70
N LYS A 364 5.65 -27.46 -9.43
CA LYS A 364 4.75 -26.43 -8.90
C LYS A 364 5.42 -25.05 -8.89
N LEU A 365 6.68 -24.96 -8.49
CA LEU A 365 7.43 -23.69 -8.44
C LEU A 365 7.72 -23.11 -9.83
N ILE A 366 8.04 -23.94 -10.82
CA ILE A 366 8.26 -23.52 -12.22
C ILE A 366 6.97 -22.92 -12.80
N SER A 367 5.78 -23.49 -12.51
CA SER A 367 4.51 -22.96 -13.05
C SER A 367 4.17 -21.56 -12.54
N LEU A 368 4.57 -21.22 -11.31
CA LEU A 368 4.45 -19.86 -10.75
C LEU A 368 5.24 -18.81 -11.53
N GLY A 369 6.28 -19.20 -12.29
CA GLY A 369 7.01 -18.29 -13.17
C GLY A 369 6.14 -17.59 -14.22
N THR A 370 4.95 -18.12 -14.51
CA THR A 370 3.94 -17.45 -15.35
C THR A 370 3.37 -16.17 -14.73
N LEU A 371 3.28 -16.11 -13.40
CA LEU A 371 2.74 -14.98 -12.62
C LEU A 371 3.74 -13.84 -12.42
N ALA A 372 5.01 -14.03 -12.78
CA ALA A 372 6.03 -12.98 -12.77
C ALA A 372 5.88 -12.00 -13.95
N LYS A 373 5.12 -12.38 -14.97
CA LYS A 373 4.72 -11.48 -16.07
C LYS A 373 3.64 -10.51 -15.58
N PRO A 374 3.63 -9.24 -16.02
CA PRO A 374 2.59 -8.27 -15.66
C PRO A 374 1.17 -8.81 -15.90
N GLN A 375 0.31 -8.67 -14.90
CA GLN A 375 -1.09 -9.10 -14.88
C GLN A 375 -2.01 -7.87 -14.82
N LEU A 376 -3.32 -8.04 -15.02
CA LEU A 376 -4.31 -6.96 -14.92
C LEU A 376 -5.38 -7.30 -13.88
N LEU A 377 -5.49 -6.46 -12.85
CA LEU A 377 -6.57 -6.47 -11.86
C LEU A 377 -7.73 -5.58 -12.33
N ASN A 378 -8.91 -6.17 -12.46
CA ASN A 378 -10.11 -5.44 -12.88
C ASN A 378 -10.93 -4.99 -11.67
N ILE A 379 -11.02 -3.68 -11.46
CA ILE A 379 -11.66 -3.03 -10.31
C ILE A 379 -12.60 -1.94 -10.84
N ASN A 380 -13.90 -2.08 -10.58
CA ASN A 380 -14.94 -1.12 -10.97
C ASN A 380 -14.86 -0.67 -12.45
N ASN A 381 -14.75 -1.65 -13.35
CA ASN A 381 -14.58 -1.53 -14.81
C ASN A 381 -13.24 -0.93 -15.32
N ASN A 382 -12.33 -0.53 -14.43
CA ASN A 382 -10.96 -0.16 -14.81
C ASN A 382 -10.00 -1.33 -14.62
N SER A 383 -8.98 -1.42 -15.48
CA SER A 383 -7.89 -2.41 -15.38
C SER A 383 -6.63 -1.73 -14.86
N TYR A 384 -6.08 -2.24 -13.76
CA TYR A 384 -4.86 -1.77 -13.11
C TYR A 384 -3.77 -2.86 -13.22
N PRO A 385 -2.54 -2.54 -13.62
CA PRO A 385 -1.49 -3.55 -13.73
C PRO A 385 -1.04 -4.02 -12.35
N LEU A 386 -0.71 -5.31 -12.26
CA LEU A 386 -0.13 -5.97 -11.11
C LEU A 386 1.17 -6.66 -11.57
N GLN A 387 2.29 -6.30 -10.96
CA GLN A 387 3.56 -7.00 -11.16
C GLN A 387 4.04 -7.58 -9.83
N LEU A 388 4.33 -8.88 -9.84
CA LEU A 388 4.70 -9.65 -8.65
C LEU A 388 6.16 -10.11 -8.78
N ARG A 389 6.97 -9.83 -7.76
CA ARG A 389 8.26 -10.48 -7.54
C ARG A 389 8.02 -11.71 -6.66
N MET A 390 8.67 -12.81 -7.01
CA MET A 390 8.55 -14.08 -6.29
C MET A 390 9.91 -14.70 -6.04
N GLY A 391 10.05 -15.30 -4.86
CA GLY A 391 11.20 -16.11 -4.47
C GLY A 391 10.79 -17.14 -3.43
N TYR A 392 11.58 -18.19 -3.23
CA TYR A 392 11.17 -19.36 -2.46
C TYR A 392 12.26 -19.89 -1.53
N THR A 393 11.86 -20.59 -0.48
CA THR A 393 12.77 -21.34 0.39
C THR A 393 12.14 -22.66 0.82
N ILE A 394 12.96 -23.68 1.09
CA ILE A 394 12.50 -24.99 1.55
C ILE A 394 12.58 -25.03 3.08
N LEU A 395 11.53 -25.53 3.72
CA LEU A 395 11.47 -25.69 5.17
C LEU A 395 12.18 -26.99 5.58
N ASP A 396 13.49 -26.93 5.74
CA ASP A 396 14.31 -28.05 6.23
C ASP A 396 14.14 -28.31 7.74
N SER A 397 13.38 -27.47 8.48
CA SER A 397 13.09 -27.67 9.90
C SER A 397 11.79 -26.99 10.35
N ASP A 398 11.24 -27.42 11.49
CA ASP A 398 10.04 -26.83 12.10
C ASP A 398 10.21 -25.34 12.42
N LEU A 399 9.22 -24.54 12.03
CA LEU A 399 9.08 -23.15 12.47
C LEU A 399 8.89 -23.10 13.99
N ARG A 400 9.60 -22.20 14.65
CA ARG A 400 9.58 -22.02 16.11
C ARG A 400 8.90 -20.69 16.45
N ASP A 401 9.54 -19.62 15.98
CA ASP A 401 9.28 -18.23 16.36
C ASP A 401 9.25 -17.36 15.10
N ASP A 402 8.67 -16.16 15.15
CA ASP A 402 8.61 -15.24 14.00
C ASP A 402 10.00 -14.84 13.48
N ASP A 403 11.02 -14.76 14.34
CA ASP A 403 12.39 -14.43 13.90
C ASP A 403 13.03 -15.58 13.09
N HIS A 404 12.58 -16.83 13.29
CA HIS A 404 12.95 -17.95 12.42
C HIS A 404 12.23 -17.88 11.08
N LEU A 405 10.95 -17.47 11.06
CA LEU A 405 10.23 -17.18 9.83
C LEU A 405 10.88 -16.03 9.03
N ASN A 406 11.32 -14.97 9.71
CA ASN A 406 12.00 -13.83 9.09
C ASN A 406 13.30 -14.27 8.38
N GLN A 407 14.06 -15.20 8.95
CA GLN A 407 15.24 -15.79 8.30
C GLN A 407 14.87 -16.56 7.01
N TYR A 408 13.82 -17.39 7.07
CA TYR A 408 13.30 -18.10 5.89
C TYR A 408 12.78 -17.11 4.82
N VAL A 409 12.05 -16.07 5.20
CA VAL A 409 11.52 -15.04 4.26
C VAL A 409 12.65 -14.24 3.61
N ASN A 410 13.70 -13.86 4.35
CA ASN A 410 14.89 -13.20 3.80
C ASN A 410 15.67 -14.10 2.82
N THR A 411 15.73 -15.40 3.12
CA THR A 411 16.30 -16.39 2.19
C THR A 411 15.44 -16.53 0.94
N ALA A 412 14.11 -16.56 1.07
CA ALA A 412 13.19 -16.62 -0.05
C ALA A 412 13.27 -15.38 -0.96
N PHE A 413 13.31 -14.17 -0.40
CA PHE A 413 13.47 -12.91 -1.16
C PHE A 413 14.74 -12.89 -2.03
N SER A 414 15.79 -13.57 -1.57
CA SER A 414 17.09 -13.71 -2.23
C SER A 414 17.16 -14.88 -3.22
N THR A 415 16.19 -15.80 -3.19
CA THR A 415 16.23 -17.08 -3.93
C THR A 415 15.14 -17.10 -5.00
N ALA A 416 15.53 -16.78 -6.24
CA ALA A 416 14.64 -16.76 -7.38
C ALA A 416 14.01 -18.14 -7.67
N LEU A 417 12.79 -18.15 -8.21
CA LEU A 417 12.09 -19.37 -8.62
C LEU A 417 12.92 -20.19 -9.64
N PRO A 418 12.86 -21.53 -9.58
CA PRO A 418 13.56 -22.42 -10.51
C PRO A 418 13.07 -22.20 -11.95
N GLN A 419 14.00 -22.30 -12.91
CA GLN A 419 13.72 -22.16 -14.34
C GLN A 419 13.78 -23.51 -15.05
N ASP A 420 12.98 -23.66 -16.11
CA ASP A 420 12.81 -24.91 -16.84
C ASP A 420 14.04 -25.22 -17.73
N THR A 421 14.91 -26.11 -17.26
CA THR A 421 16.14 -26.54 -17.96
C THR A 421 15.87 -27.63 -19.01
N ALA A 422 14.83 -27.44 -19.82
CA ALA A 422 14.39 -28.33 -20.90
C ALA A 422 15.11 -28.04 -22.25
N SER A 423 16.43 -27.86 -22.23
CA SER A 423 17.26 -27.83 -23.44
C SER A 423 18.55 -28.64 -23.23
N HIS A 424 18.58 -29.86 -23.77
CA HIS A 424 19.81 -30.61 -23.92
C HIS A 424 20.67 -29.98 -25.03
N GLU A 425 21.51 -29.01 -24.69
CA GLU A 425 22.62 -28.64 -25.57
C GLU A 425 23.57 -29.84 -25.70
N PHE A 426 23.63 -30.40 -26.90
CA PHE A 426 24.67 -31.36 -27.28
C PHE A 426 25.99 -30.59 -27.47
N SER A 427 26.79 -30.52 -26.41
CA SER A 427 28.15 -29.95 -26.47
C SER A 427 29.06 -30.82 -27.34
N LEU A 428 29.17 -30.49 -28.62
CA LEU A 428 30.18 -31.06 -29.52
C LEU A 428 31.47 -30.24 -29.40
N ASP A 429 32.41 -30.74 -28.60
CA ASP A 429 33.74 -30.16 -28.45
C ASP A 429 34.49 -30.10 -29.80
N ILE A 430 34.79 -28.89 -30.27
CA ILE A 430 35.74 -28.64 -31.36
C ILE A 430 36.70 -27.51 -30.93
N PRO A 431 37.90 -27.85 -30.44
CA PRO A 431 38.88 -26.84 -30.05
C PRO A 431 39.76 -26.43 -31.23
N THR A 432 39.77 -25.14 -31.61
CA THR A 432 41.02 -24.42 -31.94
C THR A 432 40.84 -22.91 -32.05
N SER A 433 41.92 -22.20 -31.77
CA SER A 433 42.11 -20.78 -32.05
C SER A 433 42.38 -20.53 -33.55
N VAL A 434 42.05 -19.33 -34.04
CA VAL A 434 42.98 -18.34 -34.65
C VAL A 434 42.20 -17.07 -35.06
N GLN A 435 42.93 -15.96 -35.23
CA GLN A 435 42.40 -14.61 -35.47
C GLN A 435 42.10 -14.32 -36.96
N ASN A 436 41.54 -13.13 -37.19
CA ASN A 436 41.75 -12.22 -38.34
C ASN A 436 40.73 -12.16 -39.49
N THR A 437 40.16 -10.94 -39.59
CA THR A 437 40.05 -10.08 -40.80
C THR A 437 38.95 -10.24 -41.86
N VAL A 438 38.30 -9.09 -42.13
CA VAL A 438 37.95 -8.51 -43.45
C VAL A 438 36.62 -8.92 -44.14
N GLN A 439 35.75 -7.91 -44.30
CA GLN A 439 34.64 -7.78 -45.26
C GLN A 439 35.16 -7.80 -46.73
N PRO A 440 34.38 -8.16 -47.79
CA PRO A 440 33.02 -7.62 -48.01
C PRO A 440 31.99 -8.47 -48.81
N SER A 441 30.81 -7.86 -48.98
CA SER A 441 29.70 -8.06 -49.95
C SER A 441 29.87 -8.92 -51.21
N ILE A 442 28.77 -9.53 -51.69
CA ILE A 442 28.10 -9.20 -52.99
C ILE A 442 26.71 -9.91 -53.14
N ASP A 443 25.90 -9.44 -54.09
CA ASP A 443 24.51 -9.78 -54.44
C ASP A 443 24.13 -11.27 -54.61
N PHE A 444 22.81 -11.52 -54.62
CA PHE A 444 22.19 -12.36 -55.65
C PHE A 444 20.86 -11.78 -56.16
N SER A 445 20.61 -11.89 -57.47
CA SER A 445 19.41 -11.41 -58.16
C SER A 445 18.61 -12.56 -58.81
N VAL A 446 17.41 -12.26 -59.33
CA VAL A 446 16.30 -13.22 -59.56
C VAL A 446 16.18 -13.66 -61.02
N SER A 447 15.57 -14.84 -61.28
CA SER A 447 15.05 -15.22 -62.61
C SER A 447 13.70 -15.96 -62.56
N ASP A 448 12.62 -15.22 -62.86
CA ASP A 448 11.37 -15.56 -63.58
C ASP A 448 10.92 -17.03 -63.77
N GLN A 449 9.71 -17.45 -63.34
CA GLN A 449 8.33 -17.21 -63.88
C GLN A 449 7.87 -18.27 -64.94
N PRO A 450 6.60 -18.31 -65.42
CA PRO A 450 5.36 -17.51 -65.15
C PRO A 450 4.18 -18.42 -64.66
N ILE A 451 2.84 -18.17 -64.72
CA ILE A 451 1.94 -17.15 -65.34
C ILE A 451 0.59 -17.07 -64.58
N THR A 452 -0.01 -15.87 -64.44
CA THR A 452 -1.48 -15.53 -64.30
C THR A 452 -2.39 -16.19 -63.23
N ALA A 453 -3.42 -15.54 -62.67
CA ALA A 453 -4.13 -14.30 -63.03
C ALA A 453 -4.55 -13.43 -61.81
N THR A 454 -4.94 -12.18 -62.09
CA THR A 454 -5.31 -11.07 -61.17
C THR A 454 -6.83 -10.75 -61.21
N PRO A 455 -7.47 -9.88 -60.37
CA PRO A 455 -6.97 -8.55 -59.93
C PRO A 455 -7.35 -7.97 -58.52
N ALA A 456 -6.35 -7.30 -57.92
CA ALA A 456 -6.44 -5.97 -57.26
C ALA A 456 -7.20 -5.83 -55.89
N PRO A 457 -7.10 -4.68 -55.18
CA PRO A 457 -5.92 -4.39 -54.35
C PRO A 457 -6.17 -3.71 -52.97
N THR A 458 -5.37 -4.03 -51.95
CA THR A 458 -5.11 -3.09 -50.84
C THR A 458 -3.76 -3.33 -50.14
N THR A 459 -3.22 -2.27 -49.53
CA THR A 459 -1.97 -2.23 -48.78
C THR A 459 -2.14 -2.62 -47.30
N THR A 460 -1.16 -3.32 -46.72
CA THR A 460 -0.87 -3.21 -45.28
C THR A 460 0.62 -3.46 -45.00
N SER A 461 1.19 -2.73 -44.04
CA SER A 461 2.62 -2.79 -43.69
C SER A 461 2.96 -4.01 -42.82
N SER A 462 4.20 -4.48 -42.90
CA SER A 462 4.76 -5.44 -41.94
C SER A 462 4.93 -4.80 -40.56
N ILE A 463 4.33 -5.42 -39.53
CA ILE A 463 4.45 -5.02 -38.12
C ILE A 463 5.38 -6.02 -37.42
N LEU A 464 6.34 -5.52 -36.63
CA LEU A 464 7.20 -6.37 -35.79
C LEU A 464 6.44 -6.85 -34.53
N PRO A 465 6.74 -8.05 -34.00
CA PRO A 465 6.08 -8.56 -32.80
C PRO A 465 6.53 -7.79 -31.56
N THR A 466 5.64 -7.01 -30.96
CA THR A 466 5.89 -6.26 -29.73
C THR A 466 5.57 -7.10 -28.48
N SER A 467 6.58 -7.28 -27.63
CA SER A 467 6.37 -7.53 -26.20
C SER A 467 6.22 -6.18 -25.48
N PRO A 468 5.46 -6.07 -24.37
CA PRO A 468 5.47 -4.86 -23.56
C PRO A 468 6.88 -4.62 -23.01
N VAL A 469 7.44 -3.45 -23.28
CA VAL A 469 8.80 -3.08 -22.89
C VAL A 469 8.74 -2.47 -21.49
N SER A 470 9.60 -2.89 -20.57
CA SER A 470 9.69 -2.25 -19.25
C SER A 470 10.09 -0.78 -19.42
N ILE A 471 9.46 0.12 -18.67
CA ILE A 471 9.73 1.56 -18.74
C ILE A 471 11.19 1.90 -18.44
N LEU A 472 11.90 1.11 -17.61
CA LEU A 472 13.35 1.25 -17.39
C LEU A 472 14.18 0.81 -18.61
N PHE A 473 13.76 -0.23 -19.33
CA PHE A 473 14.41 -0.62 -20.59
C PHE A 473 14.15 0.44 -21.68
N ALA A 474 12.92 0.96 -21.76
CA ALA A 474 12.59 2.06 -22.65
C ALA A 474 13.41 3.31 -22.33
N LEU A 475 13.52 3.70 -21.05
CA LEU A 475 14.33 4.83 -20.61
C LEU A 475 15.83 4.63 -20.91
N ARG A 476 16.38 3.44 -20.67
CA ARG A 476 17.77 3.10 -21.05
C ARG A 476 17.97 3.21 -22.57
N GLN A 477 17.02 2.73 -23.36
CA GLN A 477 17.03 2.87 -24.82
C GLN A 477 16.88 4.34 -25.28
N CYS A 478 16.05 5.14 -24.62
CA CYS A 478 15.92 6.57 -24.89
C CYS A 478 17.19 7.34 -24.54
N LEU A 479 17.89 6.97 -23.45
CA LEU A 479 19.20 7.50 -23.09
C LEU A 479 20.28 7.16 -24.14
N GLU A 480 20.30 5.93 -24.63
CA GLU A 480 21.22 5.48 -25.70
C GLU A 480 20.93 6.15 -27.06
N ARG A 481 19.68 6.58 -27.31
CA ARG A 481 19.26 7.25 -28.55
C ARG A 481 19.23 8.78 -28.51
N GLY A 482 19.27 9.39 -27.32
CA GLY A 482 19.07 10.84 -27.15
C GLY A 482 17.59 11.26 -27.26
N GLU A 483 16.65 10.39 -26.90
CA GLU A 483 15.20 10.63 -26.88
C GLU A 483 14.70 11.21 -25.53
N ILE A 484 15.63 11.64 -24.66
CA ILE A 484 15.33 12.40 -23.44
C ILE A 484 15.33 13.89 -23.77
N HIS A 485 14.34 14.61 -23.25
CA HIS A 485 14.20 16.05 -23.42
C HIS A 485 14.36 16.75 -22.07
N LEU A 486 15.07 17.87 -22.08
CA LEU A 486 15.14 18.79 -20.94
C LEU A 486 14.14 19.93 -21.16
N LYS A 487 13.47 20.34 -20.09
CA LYS A 487 12.62 21.52 -20.07
C LYS A 487 13.15 22.52 -19.04
N TYR A 488 13.02 23.80 -19.37
CA TYR A 488 13.51 24.92 -18.57
C TYR A 488 12.33 25.81 -18.18
N GLN A 489 12.24 26.20 -16.92
CA GLN A 489 11.21 27.10 -16.43
C GLN A 489 11.83 28.17 -15.53
N GLN A 490 11.66 29.44 -15.89
CA GLN A 490 12.19 30.59 -15.15
C GLN A 490 11.48 30.71 -13.80
N LEU A 491 12.24 31.09 -12.77
CA LEU A 491 11.71 31.50 -11.47
C LEU A 491 11.53 33.01 -11.48
N TYR A 492 10.41 33.49 -10.95
CA TYR A 492 10.24 34.90 -10.61
C TYR A 492 10.78 35.14 -9.19
N ASP A 493 11.66 36.13 -9.02
CA ASP A 493 12.20 36.57 -7.74
C ASP A 493 11.42 37.78 -7.23
N LYS A 494 10.76 37.67 -6.07
CA LYS A 494 9.99 38.76 -5.45
C LYS A 494 10.87 39.91 -4.94
N GLU A 495 12.19 39.73 -4.91
CA GLU A 495 13.18 40.76 -4.58
C GLU A 495 13.78 41.45 -5.84
N ASP A 496 13.37 41.05 -7.05
CA ASP A 496 13.89 41.51 -8.37
C ASP A 496 15.44 41.50 -8.47
N SER A 497 16.09 40.58 -7.76
CA SER A 497 17.55 40.56 -7.56
C SER A 497 18.27 39.45 -8.34
N ASP A 498 17.63 38.29 -8.50
CA ASP A 498 18.16 37.09 -9.14
C ASP A 498 17.29 36.69 -10.36
N LEU A 499 17.12 37.64 -11.30
CA LEU A 499 16.18 37.55 -12.45
C LEU A 499 16.38 36.34 -13.40
N TYR A 500 17.56 35.72 -13.40
CA TYR A 500 17.96 34.71 -14.38
C TYR A 500 18.16 33.30 -13.78
N VAL A 501 17.34 32.93 -12.80
CA VAL A 501 17.30 31.57 -12.25
C VAL A 501 16.25 30.73 -13.00
N TYR A 502 16.67 29.57 -13.49
CA TYR A 502 15.79 28.61 -14.17
C TYR A 502 15.90 27.24 -13.51
N GLU A 503 14.77 26.54 -13.39
CA GLU A 503 14.75 25.12 -13.01
C GLU A 503 14.79 24.24 -14.27
N VAL A 504 15.52 23.14 -14.18
CA VAL A 504 15.52 22.07 -15.18
C VAL A 504 14.66 20.90 -14.68
N THR A 505 13.60 20.60 -15.42
CA THR A 505 12.91 19.31 -15.38
C THR A 505 13.33 18.47 -16.58
N SER A 506 13.27 17.15 -16.43
CA SER A 506 13.76 16.22 -17.45
C SER A 506 12.77 15.09 -17.65
N GLY A 507 12.58 14.66 -18.89
CA GLY A 507 11.60 13.63 -19.19
C GLY A 507 11.71 13.07 -20.59
N PHE A 508 10.91 12.05 -20.85
CA PHE A 508 10.90 11.33 -22.12
C PHE A 508 9.48 10.97 -22.51
N ILE A 509 9.28 10.64 -23.79
CA ILE A 509 7.97 10.28 -24.33
C ILE A 509 7.89 8.76 -24.44
N TYR A 510 7.02 8.16 -23.64
CA TYR A 510 6.73 6.72 -23.65
C TYR A 510 5.23 6.51 -23.76
N GLU A 511 4.79 5.58 -24.62
CA GLU A 511 3.36 5.31 -24.92
C GLU A 511 2.52 6.59 -25.18
N ASN A 512 3.10 7.55 -25.93
CA ASN A 512 2.54 8.87 -26.24
C ASN A 512 2.22 9.76 -25.01
N LYS A 513 2.87 9.52 -23.86
CA LYS A 513 2.80 10.38 -22.67
C LYS A 513 4.19 10.86 -22.25
N TRP A 514 4.23 12.09 -21.73
CA TRP A 514 5.41 12.63 -21.04
C TRP A 514 5.56 11.97 -19.66
N HIS A 515 6.78 11.53 -19.34
CA HIS A 515 7.14 11.01 -18.02
C HIS A 515 8.33 11.82 -17.49
N ASP A 516 8.21 12.39 -16.29
CA ASP A 516 9.27 13.16 -15.64
C ASP A 516 10.21 12.24 -14.87
N ILE A 517 11.51 12.31 -15.18
CA ILE A 517 12.56 11.47 -14.63
C ILE A 517 12.75 11.66 -13.12
N SER A 518 12.55 12.88 -12.61
CA SER A 518 12.78 13.23 -11.21
C SER A 518 11.67 12.76 -10.26
N SER A 519 10.59 12.20 -10.81
CA SER A 519 9.46 11.61 -10.08
C SER A 519 9.26 10.11 -10.33
N LEU A 520 10.06 9.50 -11.22
CA LEU A 520 9.99 8.05 -11.50
C LEU A 520 10.61 7.25 -10.35
N ARG A 521 9.76 6.66 -9.52
CA ARG A 521 10.16 5.80 -8.40
C ARG A 521 10.94 4.57 -8.84
N ASP A 522 10.67 4.06 -10.04
CA ASP A 522 11.36 2.91 -10.65
C ASP A 522 12.88 3.12 -10.78
N LEU A 523 13.37 4.37 -10.89
CA LEU A 523 14.81 4.65 -10.91
C LEU A 523 15.53 4.36 -9.59
N ALA A 524 14.80 4.13 -8.49
CA ALA A 524 15.39 3.65 -7.24
C ALA A 524 15.76 2.15 -7.27
N GLU A 525 15.39 1.40 -8.32
CA GLU A 525 15.79 -0.01 -8.50
C GLU A 525 17.06 -0.20 -9.35
N ASP A 526 17.46 0.78 -10.16
CA ASP A 526 18.68 0.76 -10.99
C ASP A 526 19.54 2.01 -10.71
N ASP A 527 20.31 1.95 -9.62
CA ASP A 527 21.31 2.96 -9.23
C ASP A 527 22.26 3.32 -10.39
N GLU A 528 22.65 2.35 -11.22
CA GLU A 528 23.61 2.57 -12.30
C GLU A 528 23.00 3.40 -13.43
N LEU A 529 21.76 3.11 -13.81
CA LEU A 529 20.98 3.93 -14.75
C LEU A 529 20.68 5.32 -14.18
N SER A 530 20.32 5.41 -12.90
CA SER A 530 20.05 6.67 -12.21
C SER A 530 21.27 7.60 -12.20
N ILE A 531 22.44 7.10 -11.78
CA ILE A 531 23.71 7.85 -11.83
C ILE A 531 24.06 8.27 -13.26
N LYS A 532 23.87 7.40 -14.26
CA LYS A 532 24.13 7.72 -15.67
C LYS A 532 23.20 8.82 -16.19
N LEU A 533 21.93 8.78 -15.82
CA LEU A 533 20.90 9.70 -16.26
C LEU A 533 21.08 11.09 -15.64
N ASP A 534 21.26 11.16 -14.32
CA ASP A 534 21.55 12.39 -13.58
C ASP A 534 22.80 13.10 -14.13
N ARG A 535 23.87 12.34 -14.41
CA ARG A 535 25.09 12.85 -15.06
C ARG A 535 24.83 13.38 -16.47
N TRP A 536 23.99 12.72 -17.27
CA TRP A 536 23.62 13.16 -18.61
C TRP A 536 22.81 14.46 -18.57
N ILE A 537 21.79 14.53 -17.70
CA ILE A 537 20.97 15.73 -17.45
C ILE A 537 21.87 16.90 -17.08
N LEU A 538 22.81 16.71 -16.15
CA LEU A 538 23.76 17.74 -15.74
C LEU A 538 24.67 18.20 -16.89
N VAL A 539 25.17 17.30 -17.73
CA VAL A 539 26.00 17.67 -18.89
C VAL A 539 25.22 18.52 -19.90
N GLU A 540 24.02 18.11 -20.31
CA GLU A 540 23.24 18.89 -21.27
C GLU A 540 22.73 20.22 -20.68
N SER A 541 22.33 20.23 -19.41
CA SER A 541 21.99 21.45 -18.68
C SER A 541 23.16 22.45 -18.65
N CYS A 542 24.37 21.98 -18.29
CA CYS A 542 25.57 22.82 -18.24
C CYS A 542 26.00 23.33 -19.62
N LYS A 543 25.79 22.56 -20.69
CA LYS A 543 26.02 23.01 -22.08
C LYS A 543 25.08 24.15 -22.46
N GLN A 544 23.78 24.03 -22.16
CA GLN A 544 22.82 25.10 -22.44
C GLN A 544 23.14 26.36 -21.63
N LEU A 545 23.45 26.21 -20.34
CA LEU A 545 23.85 27.33 -19.49
C LEU A 545 25.14 28.00 -19.98
N HIS A 546 26.14 27.25 -20.43
CA HIS A 546 27.39 27.80 -20.97
C HIS A 546 27.14 28.71 -22.19
N ASN A 547 26.25 28.30 -23.09
CA ASN A 547 25.86 29.12 -24.23
C ASN A 547 25.08 30.37 -23.77
N PHE A 548 24.09 30.19 -22.88
CA PHE A 548 23.20 31.26 -22.42
C PHE A 548 23.91 32.35 -21.60
N ILE A 549 24.92 31.98 -20.79
CA ILE A 549 25.76 32.91 -20.01
C ILE A 549 26.51 33.93 -20.87
N THR A 550 26.72 33.66 -22.17
CA THR A 550 27.33 34.64 -23.09
C THR A 550 26.43 35.86 -23.34
N GLN A 551 25.12 35.73 -23.15
CA GLN A 551 24.12 36.80 -23.23
C GLN A 551 23.68 37.26 -21.84
N TYR A 552 23.53 36.33 -20.90
CA TYR A 552 23.03 36.57 -19.54
C TYR A 552 24.03 36.09 -18.47
N PRO A 553 25.09 36.88 -18.15
CA PRO A 553 26.19 36.42 -17.29
C PRO A 553 25.81 36.01 -15.86
N GLN A 554 24.63 36.43 -15.39
CA GLN A 554 24.09 36.14 -14.06
C GLN A 554 23.19 34.88 -14.02
N ALA A 555 23.04 34.17 -15.15
CA ALA A 555 22.15 33.01 -15.22
C ALA A 555 22.59 31.85 -14.31
N ARG A 556 21.61 31.20 -13.68
CA ARG A 556 21.81 30.03 -12.80
C ARG A 556 20.81 28.93 -13.13
N LEU A 557 21.22 27.68 -12.95
CA LEU A 557 20.33 26.53 -13.02
C LEU A 557 20.10 25.88 -11.66
N ILE A 558 18.86 25.45 -11.44
CA ILE A 558 18.48 24.47 -10.43
C ILE A 558 18.20 23.17 -11.17
N VAL A 559 18.86 22.06 -10.82
CA VAL A 559 18.72 20.77 -11.51
C VAL A 559 18.21 19.72 -10.54
N ASN A 560 17.09 19.09 -10.88
CA ASN A 560 16.52 17.99 -10.11
C ASN A 560 17.30 16.70 -10.33
N LEU A 561 17.69 16.06 -9.24
CA LEU A 561 18.48 14.82 -9.20
C LEU A 561 17.85 13.77 -8.28
N ASN A 562 18.40 12.57 -8.32
CA ASN A 562 17.95 11.38 -7.58
C ASN A 562 18.96 11.00 -6.48
N LYS A 563 18.52 10.29 -5.43
CA LYS A 563 19.41 9.88 -4.33
C LYS A 563 20.64 9.07 -4.75
N ALA A 564 20.57 8.29 -5.83
CA ALA A 564 21.65 7.43 -6.29
C ALA A 564 22.95 8.22 -6.57
N VAL A 565 22.86 9.39 -7.22
CA VAL A 565 24.03 10.21 -7.54
C VAL A 565 24.62 10.91 -6.30
N LEU A 566 23.83 11.11 -5.24
CA LEU A 566 24.29 11.71 -3.98
C LEU A 566 25.05 10.71 -3.10
N PHE A 567 24.55 9.48 -2.96
CA PHE A 567 25.09 8.49 -2.01
C PHE A 567 26.03 7.46 -2.64
N ASN A 568 25.79 7.04 -3.88
CA ASN A 568 26.47 5.90 -4.50
C ASN A 568 27.59 6.32 -5.48
N ASP A 569 27.50 7.50 -6.11
CA ASP A 569 28.56 8.03 -6.98
C ASP A 569 29.66 8.78 -6.20
N ARG A 570 30.68 8.03 -5.76
CA ARG A 570 31.88 8.58 -5.09
C ARG A 570 32.67 9.60 -5.91
N THR A 571 32.46 9.67 -7.23
CA THR A 571 33.15 10.61 -8.13
C THR A 571 32.32 11.85 -8.47
N PHE A 572 31.09 11.95 -7.94
CA PHE A 572 30.16 13.03 -8.20
C PHE A 572 30.69 14.44 -7.83
N PRO A 573 31.35 14.69 -6.68
CA PRO A 573 31.82 16.03 -6.33
C PRO A 573 32.92 16.55 -7.29
N GLU A 574 33.86 15.69 -7.69
CA GLU A 574 34.83 16.05 -8.71
C GLU A 574 34.17 16.37 -10.06
N PHE A 575 33.14 15.60 -10.44
CA PHE A 575 32.40 15.79 -11.68
C PHE A 575 31.64 17.14 -11.68
N ILE A 576 30.98 17.49 -10.58
CA ILE A 576 30.35 18.79 -10.37
C ILE A 576 31.36 19.95 -10.48
N SER A 577 32.52 19.85 -9.84
CA SER A 577 33.58 20.85 -9.94
C SER A 577 34.11 21.01 -11.38
N LYS A 578 34.24 19.91 -12.13
CA LYS A 578 34.59 19.93 -13.57
C LYS A 578 33.50 20.61 -14.40
N LEU A 579 32.21 20.36 -14.13
CA LEU A 579 31.10 21.03 -14.81
C LEU A 579 31.07 22.55 -14.55
N ILE A 580 31.22 22.99 -13.30
CA ILE A 580 31.29 24.43 -12.95
C ILE A 580 32.44 25.12 -13.71
N THR A 581 33.60 24.45 -13.78
CA THR A 581 34.77 24.93 -14.55
C THR A 581 34.49 25.02 -16.06
N ILE A 582 33.67 24.12 -16.62
CA ILE A 582 33.27 24.11 -18.03
C ILE A 582 32.26 25.21 -18.34
N ILE A 583 31.32 25.49 -17.43
CA ILE A 583 30.31 26.57 -17.58
C ILE A 583 30.98 27.93 -17.75
N ARG A 584 32.11 28.19 -17.05
CA ARG A 584 32.82 29.48 -17.05
C ARG A 584 31.95 30.68 -16.68
N SER A 585 31.06 30.51 -15.71
CA SER A 585 30.29 31.62 -15.14
C SER A 585 31.21 32.63 -14.44
N GLN A 586 30.71 33.86 -14.27
CA GLN A 586 31.31 34.86 -13.39
C GLN A 586 30.79 34.73 -11.94
N LEU A 587 29.79 33.89 -11.71
CA LEU A 587 29.27 33.54 -10.38
C LEU A 587 30.08 32.41 -9.75
N ASP A 588 30.31 32.50 -8.44
CA ASP A 588 30.92 31.42 -7.63
C ASP A 588 30.07 30.13 -7.65
N HIS A 589 28.75 30.28 -7.81
CA HIS A 589 27.76 29.20 -7.69
C HIS A 589 26.68 29.29 -8.78
N PRO A 590 26.99 28.91 -10.04
CA PRO A 590 26.04 28.95 -11.16
C PRO A 590 25.05 27.77 -11.17
N LEU A 591 25.29 26.75 -10.34
CA LEU A 591 24.55 25.48 -10.34
C LEU A 591 24.05 25.16 -8.93
N THR A 592 22.76 24.83 -8.83
CA THR A 592 22.09 24.34 -7.62
C THR A 592 21.59 22.92 -7.87
N LEU A 593 21.92 21.99 -6.97
CA LEU A 593 21.55 20.57 -7.05
C LEU A 593 20.36 20.31 -6.14
N GLN A 594 19.26 19.77 -6.67
CA GLN A 594 18.00 19.62 -5.94
C GLN A 594 17.60 18.16 -5.73
N PHE A 595 17.39 17.78 -4.46
CA PHE A 595 17.03 16.42 -4.03
C PHE A 595 15.72 16.41 -3.23
N ALA A 596 14.98 15.30 -3.21
CA ALA A 596 13.69 15.23 -2.52
C ALA A 596 13.79 15.18 -0.98
N GLU A 597 12.82 15.75 -0.27
CA GLU A 597 12.70 15.68 1.20
C GLU A 597 12.74 14.22 1.69
N GLU A 598 11.96 13.33 1.08
CA GLU A 598 11.90 11.90 1.44
C GLU A 598 13.28 11.21 1.34
N ASP A 599 14.00 11.44 0.24
CA ASP A 599 15.33 10.86 -0.02
C ASP A 599 16.40 11.32 0.99
N LEU A 600 16.32 12.58 1.44
CA LEU A 600 17.25 13.16 2.40
C LEU A 600 16.91 12.75 3.85
N LEU A 601 15.63 12.54 4.16
CA LEU A 601 15.19 12.04 5.47
C LEU A 601 15.71 10.63 5.76
N MET A 602 15.65 9.72 4.79
CA MET A 602 16.06 8.32 4.98
C MET A 602 17.54 8.18 5.41
N ASN A 603 18.43 9.03 4.88
CA ASN A 603 19.88 8.93 5.04
C ASN A 603 20.52 10.20 5.65
N ARG A 604 19.79 10.92 6.52
CA ARG A 604 20.12 12.27 7.02
C ARG A 604 21.59 12.50 7.42
N GLU A 605 22.19 11.58 8.17
CA GLU A 605 23.58 11.76 8.65
C GLU A 605 24.60 11.77 7.50
N ASP A 606 24.44 10.90 6.52
CA ASP A 606 25.31 10.86 5.35
C ASP A 606 24.96 11.95 4.35
N ALA A 607 23.68 12.32 4.24
CA ALA A 607 23.24 13.45 3.42
C ALA A 607 23.98 14.74 3.80
N GLN A 608 24.07 15.07 5.10
CA GLN A 608 24.82 16.25 5.55
C GLN A 608 26.33 16.16 5.29
N LYS A 609 26.92 14.96 5.23
CA LYS A 609 28.34 14.78 4.86
C LYS A 609 28.54 15.06 3.37
N TYR A 610 27.73 14.47 2.50
CA TYR A 610 27.83 14.66 1.05
C TYR A 610 27.43 16.07 0.59
N ILE A 611 26.43 16.70 1.21
CA ILE A 611 26.00 18.08 0.91
C ILE A 611 27.13 19.09 1.17
N ARG A 612 27.88 18.93 2.27
CA ARG A 612 29.06 19.77 2.55
C ARG A 612 30.14 19.59 1.49
N ILE A 613 30.47 18.35 1.13
CA ILE A 613 31.46 18.05 0.08
C ILE A 613 31.03 18.66 -1.27
N LEU A 614 29.76 18.59 -1.65
CA LEU A 614 29.26 19.21 -2.89
C LEU A 614 29.36 20.75 -2.88
N ARG A 615 29.20 21.37 -1.70
CA ARG A 615 29.41 22.81 -1.50
C ARG A 615 30.89 23.21 -1.52
N ASP A 616 31.77 22.41 -0.93
CA ASP A 616 33.23 22.59 -1.01
C ASP A 616 33.74 22.48 -2.47
N HIS A 617 33.05 21.68 -3.30
CA HIS A 617 33.27 21.58 -4.74
C HIS A 617 32.53 22.65 -5.59
N GLY A 618 31.86 23.62 -4.97
CA GLY A 618 31.34 24.84 -5.60
C GLY A 618 29.86 24.84 -6.00
N ALA A 619 29.09 23.77 -5.75
CA ALA A 619 27.66 23.77 -6.02
C ALA A 619 26.83 24.29 -4.83
N ARG A 620 25.65 24.87 -5.11
CA ARG A 620 24.59 25.04 -4.10
C ARG A 620 23.75 23.77 -4.01
N VAL A 621 23.07 23.57 -2.89
CA VAL A 621 22.12 22.45 -2.71
C VAL A 621 20.75 22.97 -2.24
N SER A 622 19.67 22.41 -2.79
CA SER A 622 18.29 22.67 -2.37
C SER A 622 17.49 21.39 -2.16
N ILE A 623 16.35 21.52 -1.48
CA ILE A 623 15.38 20.43 -1.28
C ILE A 623 14.15 20.65 -2.18
N ARG A 624 13.60 19.61 -2.79
CA ARG A 624 12.24 19.61 -3.39
C ARG A 624 11.23 18.90 -2.49
N ASP A 625 9.97 19.30 -2.65
CA ASP A 625 8.80 18.73 -1.97
C ASP A 625 8.85 18.83 -0.43
N PHE A 626 9.45 19.92 0.07
CA PHE A 626 9.64 20.19 1.49
C PHE A 626 8.34 20.59 2.20
N GLY A 627 8.25 20.28 3.50
CA GLY A 627 7.27 20.88 4.41
C GLY A 627 5.98 20.10 4.58
N TYR A 628 5.90 18.86 4.05
CA TYR A 628 4.77 17.96 4.27
C TYR A 628 5.09 16.88 5.32
N SER A 629 6.36 16.56 5.54
CA SER A 629 6.80 15.64 6.59
C SER A 629 6.74 16.26 7.99
N MET A 630 6.35 15.49 9.00
CA MET A 630 6.47 15.92 10.42
C MET A 630 7.93 16.12 10.86
N TYR A 631 8.91 15.69 10.06
CA TYR A 631 10.34 15.89 10.29
C TYR A 631 10.95 17.05 9.50
N SER A 632 10.17 17.81 8.70
CA SER A 632 10.66 18.91 7.85
C SER A 632 11.53 19.91 8.63
N GLU A 633 11.06 20.34 9.81
CA GLU A 633 11.79 21.27 10.69
C GLU A 633 13.13 20.72 11.20
N MET A 634 13.22 19.39 11.42
CA MET A 634 14.45 18.75 11.88
C MET A 634 15.47 18.67 10.74
N LEU A 635 15.01 18.30 9.54
CA LEU A 635 15.82 18.28 8.33
C LEU A 635 16.43 19.66 8.02
N LEU A 636 15.63 20.73 8.19
CA LEU A 636 16.07 22.11 7.98
C LEU A 636 17.12 22.59 9.02
N LYS A 637 17.05 22.10 10.27
CA LYS A 637 18.05 22.35 11.32
C LYS A 637 19.38 21.68 11.00
N ASP A 638 19.34 20.44 10.53
CA ASP A 638 20.53 19.59 10.38
C ASP A 638 21.30 19.80 9.07
N LEU A 639 20.62 20.11 7.95
CA LEU A 639 21.24 20.16 6.61
C LEU A 639 21.77 21.55 6.22
N ASP A 640 22.96 21.60 5.60
CA ASP A 640 23.55 22.86 5.12
C ASP A 640 23.15 23.22 3.68
N ILE A 641 21.85 23.39 3.48
CA ILE A 641 21.20 23.75 2.21
C ILE A 641 21.08 25.28 2.01
N ASN A 642 20.90 25.70 0.75
CA ASN A 642 20.83 27.10 0.31
C ASN A 642 19.42 27.56 -0.11
N GLY A 643 18.51 26.62 -0.36
CA GLY A 643 17.13 26.89 -0.78
C GLY A 643 16.23 25.68 -0.55
N LEU A 644 14.92 25.88 -0.55
CA LEU A 644 13.95 24.80 -0.54
C LEU A 644 12.72 25.15 -1.37
N THR A 645 12.10 24.13 -1.92
CA THR A 645 10.86 24.20 -2.69
C THR A 645 9.75 23.52 -1.90
N LEU A 646 8.65 24.23 -1.65
CA LEU A 646 7.51 23.70 -0.91
C LEU A 646 6.75 22.66 -1.74
N HIS A 647 6.30 21.59 -1.09
CA HIS A 647 5.45 20.56 -1.70
C HIS A 647 4.15 21.17 -2.26
N GLN A 648 3.75 20.78 -3.49
CA GLN A 648 2.48 21.12 -4.16
C GLN A 648 1.26 21.32 -3.23
N LYS A 649 1.04 20.43 -2.25
CA LYS A 649 -0.08 20.53 -1.29
C LYS A 649 -0.08 21.86 -0.53
N LEU A 650 1.09 22.39 -0.17
CA LEU A 650 1.22 23.71 0.45
C LEU A 650 0.84 24.83 -0.52
N THR A 651 1.19 24.75 -1.81
CA THR A 651 0.65 25.68 -2.83
C THR A 651 -0.89 25.65 -2.84
N THR A 652 -1.54 24.49 -2.69
CA THR A 652 -3.00 24.42 -2.73
C THR A 652 -3.71 25.17 -1.60
N MET A 653 -3.03 25.43 -0.47
CA MET A 653 -3.53 26.26 0.64
C MET A 653 -3.76 27.72 0.20
N LEU A 654 -3.06 28.20 -0.83
CA LEU A 654 -3.24 29.56 -1.39
C LEU A 654 -4.62 29.79 -2.03
N LYS A 655 -5.47 28.76 -2.15
CA LYS A 655 -6.83 28.90 -2.69
C LYS A 655 -7.80 29.57 -1.70
N ASN A 656 -7.51 29.51 -0.41
CA ASN A 656 -8.36 30.05 0.66
C ASN A 656 -7.53 31.01 1.55
N GLU A 657 -8.00 32.24 1.80
CA GLU A 657 -7.23 33.24 2.57
C GLU A 657 -6.82 32.76 3.97
N ALA A 658 -7.69 32.00 4.65
CA ALA A 658 -7.39 31.44 5.97
C ALA A 658 -6.28 30.37 5.94
N GLU A 659 -6.24 29.53 4.91
CA GLU A 659 -5.19 28.53 4.72
C GLU A 659 -3.89 29.17 4.22
N ALA A 660 -3.97 30.25 3.44
CA ALA A 660 -2.82 31.06 3.06
C ALA A 660 -2.16 31.73 4.28
N GLN A 661 -2.93 32.11 5.31
CA GLN A 661 -2.38 32.57 6.59
C GLN A 661 -1.67 31.42 7.34
N GLU A 662 -2.27 30.22 7.42
CA GLU A 662 -1.61 29.05 8.05
C GLU A 662 -0.30 28.68 7.33
N LEU A 663 -0.26 28.81 6.00
CA LEU A 663 0.94 28.65 5.18
C LEU A 663 2.00 29.71 5.51
N GLN A 664 1.62 30.99 5.66
CA GLN A 664 2.52 32.05 6.10
C GLN A 664 3.09 31.78 7.50
N GLU A 665 2.27 31.27 8.43
CA GLU A 665 2.74 30.92 9.78
C GLU A 665 3.75 29.75 9.75
N LYS A 666 3.56 28.75 8.87
CA LYS A 666 4.56 27.67 8.64
C LYS A 666 5.87 28.20 8.05
N ILE A 667 5.78 29.06 7.04
CA ILE A 667 6.94 29.68 6.38
C ILE A 667 7.73 30.58 7.34
N THR A 668 7.02 31.32 8.21
CA THR A 668 7.63 32.11 9.28
C THR A 668 8.45 31.21 10.22
N LYS A 669 7.89 30.08 10.69
CA LYS A 669 8.62 29.10 11.52
C LYS A 669 9.85 28.51 10.80
N PHE A 670 9.76 28.23 9.50
CA PHE A 670 10.91 27.75 8.73
C PHE A 670 12.03 28.81 8.65
N ASN A 671 11.68 30.08 8.41
CA ASN A 671 12.64 31.19 8.39
C ASN A 671 13.24 31.51 9.78
N GLU A 672 12.47 31.33 10.86
CA GLU A 672 12.96 31.42 12.25
C GLU A 672 13.97 30.31 12.60
N ILE A 673 13.75 29.10 12.08
CA ILE A 673 14.67 27.97 12.23
C ILE A 673 15.98 28.20 11.47
N LYS A 674 15.87 28.61 10.20
CA LYS A 674 17.01 28.87 9.32
C LYS A 674 16.58 29.79 8.18
N THR A 675 17.12 31.01 8.14
CA THR A 675 16.92 31.94 7.03
C THR A 675 17.39 31.29 5.72
N ILE A 676 16.45 31.03 4.82
CA ILE A 676 16.70 30.25 3.60
C ILE A 676 15.81 30.74 2.45
N ASN A 677 16.25 30.54 1.21
CA ASN A 677 15.45 30.91 0.05
C ASN A 677 14.31 29.90 -0.16
N ILE A 678 13.07 30.30 0.14
CA ILE A 678 11.88 29.48 -0.05
C ILE A 678 11.26 29.76 -1.43
N MET A 679 10.86 28.68 -2.12
CA MET A 679 10.25 28.68 -3.45
C MET A 679 8.84 28.04 -3.41
N LEU A 680 7.85 28.74 -3.98
CA LEU A 680 6.54 28.18 -4.32
C LEU A 680 6.48 27.79 -5.80
N ARG A 681 5.75 26.71 -6.11
CA ARG A 681 5.58 26.15 -7.45
C ARG A 681 4.10 25.91 -7.78
N GLU A 682 3.82 25.68 -9.06
CA GLU A 682 2.47 25.39 -9.59
C GLU A 682 1.47 26.55 -9.36
N LEU A 683 1.96 27.79 -9.42
CA LEU A 683 1.10 28.97 -9.55
C LEU A 683 0.54 29.04 -10.99
N ASP A 684 -0.43 28.17 -11.26
CA ASP A 684 -1.00 27.95 -12.60
C ASP A 684 -2.25 28.81 -12.86
N ASP A 685 -2.76 29.51 -11.84
CA ASP A 685 -3.86 30.48 -11.95
C ASP A 685 -3.58 31.80 -11.21
N MET A 686 -4.37 32.83 -11.57
CA MET A 686 -4.24 34.20 -11.07
C MET A 686 -4.51 34.33 -9.56
N THR A 687 -5.35 33.47 -8.99
CA THR A 687 -5.70 33.50 -7.57
C THR A 687 -4.55 32.94 -6.72
N LEU A 688 -3.99 31.80 -7.15
CA LEU A 688 -2.77 31.23 -6.58
C LEU A 688 -1.63 32.25 -6.63
N PHE A 689 -1.44 32.92 -7.77
CA PHE A 689 -0.43 33.98 -7.92
C PHE A 689 -0.66 35.17 -6.98
N ALA A 690 -1.86 35.73 -6.96
CA ALA A 690 -2.19 36.89 -6.10
C ALA A 690 -1.98 36.56 -4.61
N ASN A 691 -2.38 35.37 -4.18
CA ASN A 691 -2.24 34.95 -2.79
C ASN A 691 -0.79 34.56 -2.43
N ALA A 692 0.02 34.05 -3.37
CA ALA A 692 1.46 33.86 -3.18
C ALA A 692 2.21 35.20 -2.97
N TRP A 693 1.64 36.33 -3.37
CA TRP A 693 2.23 37.64 -3.08
C TRP A 693 2.16 37.98 -1.58
N ASN A 694 1.09 37.57 -0.91
CA ASN A 694 0.86 37.78 0.53
C ASN A 694 1.72 36.90 1.45
N VAL A 695 2.49 35.96 0.87
CA VAL A 695 3.29 34.97 1.60
C VAL A 695 4.78 35.24 1.41
N ASP A 696 5.57 35.13 2.48
CA ASP A 696 6.99 35.48 2.59
C ASP A 696 7.93 34.40 2.01
N VAL A 697 7.62 34.00 0.77
CA VAL A 697 8.57 33.29 -0.09
C VAL A 697 9.35 34.29 -0.94
N ARG A 698 10.57 33.91 -1.34
CA ARG A 698 11.38 34.72 -2.27
C ARG A 698 11.09 34.38 -3.72
N TYR A 699 11.06 33.09 -4.06
CA TYR A 699 10.87 32.64 -5.44
C TYR A 699 9.48 32.07 -5.68
N ILE A 700 8.93 32.33 -6.87
CA ILE A 700 7.66 31.78 -7.32
C ILE A 700 7.74 31.28 -8.78
N GLN A 701 7.03 30.18 -9.08
CA GLN A 701 7.02 29.53 -10.39
C GLN A 701 5.64 28.93 -10.68
N GLY A 702 5.23 28.93 -11.95
CA GLY A 702 3.99 28.28 -12.38
C GLY A 702 3.64 28.57 -13.84
N ALA A 703 2.71 27.79 -14.39
CA ALA A 703 2.29 27.89 -15.79
C ALA A 703 1.55 29.20 -16.15
N TYR A 704 1.18 30.00 -15.14
CA TYR A 704 0.64 31.35 -15.31
C TYR A 704 1.69 32.32 -15.89
N PHE A 705 2.95 32.20 -15.47
CA PHE A 705 4.06 33.03 -15.99
C PHE A 705 4.67 32.41 -17.25
N GLN A 706 5.10 31.16 -17.15
CA GLN A 706 5.84 30.44 -18.19
C GLN A 706 5.54 28.95 -18.06
N LYS A 707 5.23 28.29 -19.17
CA LYS A 707 5.22 26.82 -19.24
C LYS A 707 6.64 26.32 -19.52
N PRO A 708 7.06 25.14 -19.01
CA PRO A 708 8.41 24.62 -19.25
C PRO A 708 8.75 24.54 -20.75
N LEU A 709 9.83 25.21 -21.17
CA LEU A 709 10.26 25.37 -22.56
C LEU A 709 11.45 24.46 -22.89
N ASP A 710 11.64 24.09 -24.15
CA ASP A 710 12.77 23.25 -24.61
C ASP A 710 14.14 23.95 -24.59
N GLN A 711 14.17 25.26 -24.35
CA GLN A 711 15.39 26.10 -24.36
C GLN A 711 15.29 27.21 -23.30
N LEU A 712 16.46 27.71 -22.86
CA LEU A 712 16.55 28.92 -22.03
C LEU A 712 16.22 30.14 -22.88
N ILE A 713 15.19 30.89 -22.47
CA ILE A 713 14.67 32.08 -23.14
C ILE A 713 14.26 33.10 -22.05
N ASP A 714 14.68 34.36 -22.22
CA ASP A 714 14.22 35.48 -21.39
C ASP A 714 12.82 35.93 -21.85
N ILE A 715 11.90 36.11 -20.90
CA ILE A 715 10.52 36.54 -21.15
C ILE A 715 10.42 38.07 -21.11
N GLN A 716 11.38 38.79 -20.49
CA GLN A 716 11.25 40.22 -20.20
C GLN A 716 11.45 41.15 -21.42
N GLU A 717 11.75 40.61 -22.61
CA GLU A 717 11.85 41.38 -23.87
C GLU A 717 10.58 41.37 -24.75
N HIS A 718 9.41 40.92 -24.26
CA HIS A 718 8.15 40.84 -25.03
C HIS A 718 6.93 41.49 -24.34
#